data_AF-A0A8D1QG95-F1
#
_entry.id   AF-A0A8D1QG95-F1
#
_cell.length_a   1.000
_cell.length_b   1.000
_cell.length_c   1.000
_cell.angle_alpha   90.00
_cell.angle_beta   90.00
_cell.angle_gamma   90.00
#
_symmetry.space_group_name_H-M   'P 1'
#
loop_
_entity.id
_entity.type
_entity.pdbx_description
1 polymer ?
#
loop_
_entity_poly.entity_id
_entity_poly.type
_entity_poly.pdbx_seq_one_letter_code
_entity_poly.pdbx_strand_id
1 'polypeptide(L)'
;MMELERRLDDHERILEELRGRMTDGGREMKTTSAGDKGEASAFPGREKELLEQHAKALQQDLEDQEEAFRRFRAQMIEEIREIETAQRQMDERIKILEEILLGYQVAMASALNMTDPICLIENNNELLSVNQEALEILEKISQPVVVVAIVGLYRTGKSYLMNRLAGRNHGFRVGSTVQSETKGIWMWCVPHPSKPDRTLVLLDTEGLGDVEKGDSKNDSWIFALAVLLSSVFVYNSTNTINHQALEQLHYVTELTELIRTKSSSENDGVEDCTEFVSFFPDFIWIVRDFTLDLKLHGHPVTEDEYLENALKLIPGNNPKAQISNLPRECIRNFFPKRKCFVFDRPTDKKNLLASIENVSEDQLDPDFLEQANNFCSYIFTNAKTKTLSDGIPVTGKRLGTLVVAYMDAINTGDVPCLENAVTTLAQLENSAAVQKAADLYSEQMAQRLSLPTDTLLELLEVHAACESKAIAVFMEHSFKDDTQEFQKMLVEIIKNKKEGFVLQNEEASAKYCQEKLDQLSETLVECISAGMFSVPGGHELYRRAKQRLEWDYCHVLRKGVQADKVLQRFLQAQVATEKSILQTDKALTDGQKAIAEERARKEAAEKAQERLKQELLNQKLQEQEQQLAAQKGSFQENIDQLRKKLERELEYRLREQNMMLERKLKTQEVLLGKVFERRSEKMNAEIDHLRNIIAGTDSDDTHWVVKAFVNFVIRIISAIFPRNTSTLFVRNTMYVFWLRGFFWGAFFHFLFFWVCNLIFYICFYYYS
;
A
#
# COMPACT_ATOMS: atom_id res chain seq x y z
N MET A 1 -19.78 -21.32 36.56
CA MET A 1 -19.71 -22.75 36.92
C MET A 1 -18.93 -22.96 38.20
N MET A 2 -17.61 -22.68 38.24
CA MET A 2 -16.79 -22.93 39.44
C MET A 2 -17.33 -22.32 40.75
N GLU A 3 -17.87 -21.10 40.71
CA GLU A 3 -18.44 -20.44 41.90
C GLU A 3 -19.74 -21.10 42.40
N LEU A 4 -20.49 -21.73 41.50
CA LEU A 4 -21.74 -22.45 41.83
C LEU A 4 -21.45 -23.88 42.27
N GLU A 5 -20.50 -24.58 41.65
CA GLU A 5 -19.99 -25.88 42.12
C GLU A 5 -19.44 -25.77 43.54
N ARG A 6 -18.67 -24.71 43.82
CA ARG A 6 -18.17 -24.43 45.17
C ARG A 6 -19.29 -24.20 46.19
N ARG A 7 -20.38 -23.54 45.80
CA ARG A 7 -21.56 -23.35 46.65
C ARG A 7 -22.30 -24.66 46.90
N LEU A 8 -22.41 -25.54 45.89
CA LEU A 8 -22.99 -26.88 46.02
C LEU A 8 -22.18 -27.75 47.00
N ASP A 9 -20.86 -27.78 46.85
CA ASP A 9 -19.95 -28.48 47.76
C ASP A 9 -20.06 -27.94 49.20
N ASP A 10 -20.15 -26.61 49.35
CA ASP A 10 -20.34 -25.97 50.67
C ASP A 10 -21.71 -26.35 51.29
N HIS A 11 -22.79 -26.41 50.49
CA HIS A 11 -24.12 -26.81 50.96
C HIS A 11 -24.19 -28.29 51.34
N GLU A 12 -23.57 -29.18 50.57
CA GLU A 12 -23.51 -30.62 50.86
C GLU A 12 -22.72 -30.89 52.15
N ARG A 13 -21.61 -30.17 52.34
CA ARG A 13 -20.80 -30.22 53.57
C ARG A 13 -21.58 -29.72 54.80
N ILE A 14 -22.41 -28.68 54.65
CA ILE A 14 -23.30 -28.18 55.72
C ILE A 14 -24.36 -29.25 56.07
N LEU A 15 -24.92 -29.95 55.09
CA LEU A 15 -25.87 -31.03 55.31
C LEU A 15 -25.24 -32.23 56.05
N GLU A 16 -23.99 -32.59 55.75
CA GLU A 16 -23.24 -33.61 56.49
C GLU A 16 -22.97 -33.21 57.94
N GLU A 17 -22.56 -31.97 58.20
CA GLU A 17 -22.38 -31.45 59.56
C GLU A 17 -23.68 -31.47 60.37
N LEU A 18 -24.80 -31.05 59.77
CA LEU A 18 -26.12 -31.10 60.41
C LEU A 18 -26.55 -32.54 60.73
N ARG A 19 -26.29 -33.49 59.81
CA ARG A 19 -26.56 -34.91 60.04
C ARG A 19 -25.73 -35.49 61.19
N GLY A 20 -24.46 -35.08 61.29
CA GLY A 20 -23.57 -35.44 62.39
C GLY A 20 -24.06 -34.93 63.76
N ARG A 21 -24.49 -33.67 63.83
CA ARG A 21 -25.06 -33.07 65.07
C ARG A 21 -26.36 -33.76 65.50
N MET A 22 -27.21 -34.18 64.56
CA MET A 22 -28.42 -34.96 64.87
C MET A 22 -28.12 -36.35 65.45
N THR A 23 -26.98 -36.96 65.10
CA THR A 23 -26.53 -38.24 65.65
C THR A 23 -25.82 -38.13 67.00
N ASP A 24 -25.04 -37.07 67.25
CA ASP A 24 -24.31 -36.89 68.51
C ASP A 24 -25.20 -36.43 69.69
N GLY A 25 -26.25 -35.65 69.43
CA GLY A 25 -27.26 -35.33 70.44
C GLY A 25 -27.98 -36.57 71.01
N GLY A 26 -27.92 -37.71 70.31
CA GLY A 26 -28.42 -39.01 70.79
C GLY A 26 -27.41 -39.83 71.59
N ARG A 27 -26.11 -39.47 71.57
CA ARG A 27 -25.03 -40.19 72.26
C ARG A 27 -24.67 -39.62 73.63
N GLU A 28 -24.74 -38.30 73.83
CA GLU A 28 -24.44 -37.70 75.14
C GLU A 28 -25.42 -38.09 76.25
N MET A 29 -26.60 -38.61 75.93
CA MET A 29 -27.56 -39.13 76.93
C MET A 29 -27.33 -40.59 77.36
N LYS A 30 -26.35 -41.32 76.78
CA LYS A 30 -26.10 -42.74 77.08
C LYS A 30 -24.88 -43.03 77.94
N THR A 31 -24.19 -42.00 78.46
CA THR A 31 -23.05 -42.17 79.37
C THR A 31 -23.22 -41.38 80.67
N THR A 32 -24.28 -41.66 81.43
CA THR A 32 -24.34 -41.39 82.87
C THR A 32 -25.24 -42.42 83.59
N SER A 33 -24.62 -43.52 84.04
CA SER A 33 -25.03 -44.25 85.26
C SER A 33 -23.77 -44.28 86.13
N ALA A 34 -23.72 -43.86 87.40
CA ALA A 34 -24.71 -43.97 88.45
C ALA A 34 -24.51 -42.91 89.56
N GLY A 35 -25.61 -42.56 90.26
CA GLY A 35 -25.68 -41.65 91.41
C GLY A 35 -25.74 -40.18 90.99
N ASP A 36 -26.80 -39.41 91.16
CA ASP A 36 -27.60 -39.19 92.37
C ASP A 36 -28.97 -38.56 92.00
N LYS A 37 -29.93 -38.55 92.94
CA LYS A 37 -31.31 -38.05 92.74
C LYS A 37 -31.40 -36.52 92.58
N GLY A 38 -32.19 -36.03 91.63
CA GLY A 38 -32.73 -34.65 91.67
C GLY A 38 -33.19 -34.08 90.34
N GLU A 39 -34.51 -33.92 90.21
CA GLU A 39 -35.28 -32.99 89.36
C GLU A 39 -35.20 -33.06 87.82
N ALA A 40 -36.40 -33.14 87.24
CA ALA A 40 -36.69 -33.13 85.83
C ALA A 40 -36.49 -31.75 85.19
N SER A 41 -35.94 -31.73 83.97
CA SER A 41 -36.26 -30.70 82.98
C SER A 41 -36.57 -31.35 81.64
N ALA A 42 -37.76 -31.05 81.12
CA ALA A 42 -38.24 -31.47 79.81
C ALA A 42 -37.85 -30.44 78.74
N PHE A 43 -37.75 -30.94 77.51
CA PHE A 43 -37.56 -30.28 76.20
C PHE A 43 -36.10 -30.02 75.71
N PRO A 44 -35.84 -30.14 74.38
CA PRO A 44 -36.84 -30.15 73.31
C PRO A 44 -36.67 -31.16 72.16
N GLY A 45 -37.64 -32.08 72.01
CA GLY A 45 -37.91 -32.75 70.73
C GLY A 45 -38.30 -31.79 69.59
N ARG A 46 -38.68 -30.54 69.92
CA ARG A 46 -39.01 -29.47 68.97
C ARG A 46 -37.82 -28.95 68.16
N GLU A 47 -36.61 -28.88 68.73
CA GLU A 47 -35.42 -28.44 67.99
C GLU A 47 -34.98 -29.47 66.95
N LYS A 48 -35.08 -30.76 67.30
CA LYS A 48 -34.77 -31.85 66.38
C LYS A 48 -35.73 -31.90 65.19
N GLU A 49 -37.02 -31.67 65.43
CA GLU A 49 -38.05 -31.63 64.39
C GLU A 49 -37.89 -30.40 63.47
N LEU A 50 -37.50 -29.24 64.03
CA LEU A 50 -37.13 -28.05 63.25
C LEU A 50 -35.87 -28.26 62.41
N LEU A 51 -34.85 -28.93 62.95
CA LEU A 51 -33.62 -29.28 62.23
C LEU A 51 -33.89 -30.28 61.10
N GLU A 52 -34.75 -31.27 61.30
CA GLU A 52 -35.17 -32.20 60.23
C GLU A 52 -35.96 -31.51 59.11
N GLN A 53 -36.84 -30.57 59.45
CA GLN A 53 -37.55 -29.77 58.46
C GLN A 53 -36.60 -28.87 57.67
N HIS A 54 -35.63 -28.24 58.34
CA HIS A 54 -34.60 -27.41 57.68
C HIS A 54 -33.70 -28.25 56.77
N ALA A 55 -33.30 -29.45 57.22
CA ALA A 55 -32.48 -30.36 56.42
C ALA A 55 -33.23 -30.85 55.16
N LYS A 56 -34.53 -31.14 55.27
CA LYS A 56 -35.36 -31.50 54.11
C LYS A 56 -35.54 -30.32 53.13
N ALA A 57 -35.73 -29.10 53.64
CA ALA A 57 -35.83 -27.91 52.78
C ALA A 57 -34.51 -27.65 52.03
N LEU A 58 -33.37 -27.75 52.73
CA LEU A 58 -32.04 -27.63 52.11
C LEU A 58 -31.78 -28.71 51.06
N GLN A 59 -32.23 -29.94 51.31
CA GLN A 59 -32.06 -31.04 50.36
C GLN A 59 -32.93 -30.86 49.10
N GLN A 60 -34.16 -30.35 49.27
CA GLN A 60 -35.04 -30.01 48.14
C GLN A 60 -34.44 -28.87 47.31
N ASP A 61 -33.92 -27.81 47.96
CA ASP A 61 -33.26 -26.70 47.27
C ASP A 61 -32.00 -27.17 46.50
N LEU A 62 -31.27 -28.16 47.03
CA LEU A 62 -30.11 -28.75 46.36
C LEU A 62 -30.54 -29.52 45.09
N GLU A 63 -31.59 -30.33 45.18
CA GLU A 63 -32.14 -31.09 44.04
C GLU A 63 -32.67 -30.16 42.94
N ASP A 64 -33.39 -29.09 43.33
CA ASP A 64 -33.90 -28.08 42.40
C ASP A 64 -32.75 -27.31 41.71
N GLN A 65 -31.67 -27.00 42.44
CA GLN A 65 -30.47 -26.39 41.86
C GLN A 65 -29.72 -27.33 40.91
N GLU A 66 -29.59 -28.61 41.24
CA GLU A 66 -28.99 -29.60 40.33
C GLU A 66 -29.78 -29.76 39.03
N GLU A 67 -31.11 -29.76 39.12
CA GLU A 67 -31.95 -29.91 37.93
C GLU A 67 -31.90 -28.65 37.04
N ALA A 68 -31.90 -27.46 37.65
CA ALA A 68 -31.65 -26.21 36.94
C ALA A 68 -30.28 -26.21 36.24
N PHE A 69 -29.24 -26.73 36.91
CA PHE A 69 -27.89 -26.84 36.35
C PHE A 69 -27.82 -27.83 35.18
N ARG A 70 -28.51 -28.97 35.28
CA ARG A 70 -28.61 -29.94 34.17
C ARG A 70 -29.27 -29.32 32.93
N ARG A 71 -30.34 -28.54 33.12
CA ARG A 71 -31.00 -27.83 32.01
C ARG A 71 -30.09 -26.76 31.40
N PHE A 72 -29.41 -25.96 32.22
CA PHE A 72 -28.47 -24.95 31.75
C PHE A 72 -27.30 -25.56 30.97
N ARG A 73 -26.75 -26.69 31.45
CA ARG A 73 -25.66 -27.40 30.76
C ARG A 73 -26.10 -27.97 29.41
N ALA A 74 -27.31 -28.52 29.33
CA ALA A 74 -27.88 -29.00 28.07
C ALA A 74 -28.05 -27.87 27.05
N GLN A 75 -28.52 -26.69 27.50
CA GLN A 75 -28.69 -25.51 26.65
C GLN A 75 -27.36 -24.97 26.12
N MET A 76 -26.34 -24.88 26.99
CA MET A 76 -24.97 -24.50 26.61
C MET A 76 -24.34 -25.46 25.59
N ILE A 77 -24.57 -26.78 25.72
CA ILE A 77 -24.06 -27.77 24.77
C ILE A 77 -24.68 -27.58 23.39
N GLU A 78 -25.96 -27.21 23.33
CA GLU A 78 -26.65 -26.95 22.06
C GLU A 78 -26.13 -25.66 21.42
N GLU A 79 -25.94 -24.57 22.18
CA GLU A 79 -25.33 -23.33 21.68
C GLU A 79 -23.90 -23.55 21.17
N ILE A 80 -23.08 -24.35 21.88
CA ILE A 80 -21.73 -24.69 21.43
C ILE A 80 -21.78 -25.49 20.11
N ARG A 81 -22.73 -26.41 19.97
CA ARG A 81 -22.94 -27.15 18.72
C ARG A 81 -23.31 -26.21 17.57
N GLU A 82 -24.22 -25.25 17.79
CA GLU A 82 -24.59 -24.28 16.77
C GLU A 82 -23.38 -23.45 16.30
N ILE A 83 -22.54 -23.00 17.25
CA ILE A 83 -21.30 -22.26 16.95
C ILE A 83 -20.30 -23.13 16.16
N GLU A 84 -20.08 -24.37 16.57
CA GLU A 84 -19.19 -25.30 15.85
C GLU A 84 -19.70 -25.59 14.42
N THR A 85 -21.02 -25.67 14.25
CA THR A 85 -21.65 -25.89 12.94
C THR A 85 -21.48 -24.67 12.04
N ALA A 86 -21.67 -23.46 12.59
CA ALA A 86 -21.42 -22.21 11.87
C ALA A 86 -19.95 -22.04 11.49
N GLN A 87 -19.01 -22.41 12.37
CA GLN A 87 -17.57 -22.42 12.06
C GLN A 87 -17.24 -23.35 10.89
N ARG A 88 -17.76 -24.60 10.88
CA ARG A 88 -17.53 -25.52 9.76
C ARG A 88 -18.06 -25.00 8.43
N GLN A 89 -19.24 -24.36 8.43
CA GLN A 89 -19.79 -23.73 7.23
C GLN A 89 -18.94 -22.56 6.73
N MET A 90 -18.33 -21.81 7.66
CA MET A 90 -17.41 -20.72 7.33
C MET A 90 -16.12 -21.27 6.72
N ASP A 91 -15.55 -22.33 7.28
CA ASP A 91 -14.35 -22.99 6.77
C ASP A 91 -14.57 -23.60 5.38
N GLU A 92 -15.73 -24.23 5.12
CA GLU A 92 -16.08 -24.71 3.77
C GLU A 92 -16.19 -23.57 2.75
N ARG A 93 -16.78 -22.43 3.14
CA ARG A 93 -16.86 -21.26 2.26
C ARG A 93 -15.49 -20.66 1.97
N ILE A 94 -14.60 -20.61 2.96
CA ILE A 94 -13.22 -20.17 2.79
C ILE A 94 -12.51 -21.09 1.79
N LYS A 95 -12.63 -22.41 1.95
CA LYS A 95 -12.04 -23.38 1.04
C LYS A 95 -12.54 -23.25 -0.41
N ILE A 96 -13.85 -23.04 -0.60
CA ILE A 96 -14.43 -22.78 -1.93
C ILE A 96 -13.88 -21.48 -2.53
N LEU A 97 -13.75 -20.42 -1.72
CA LEU A 97 -13.17 -19.15 -2.18
C LEU A 97 -11.69 -19.30 -2.56
N GLU A 98 -10.91 -20.09 -1.80
CA GLU A 98 -9.53 -20.42 -2.13
C GLU A 98 -9.42 -21.21 -3.44
N GLU A 99 -10.28 -22.19 -3.68
CA GLU A 99 -10.33 -22.97 -4.94
C GLU A 99 -10.74 -22.10 -6.14
N ILE A 100 -11.72 -21.20 -5.97
CA ILE A 100 -12.12 -20.23 -7.00
C ILE A 100 -10.97 -19.27 -7.30
N LEU A 101 -10.29 -18.75 -6.26
CA LEU A 101 -9.15 -17.86 -6.42
C LEU A 101 -8.00 -18.57 -7.18
N LEU A 102 -7.72 -19.83 -6.84
CA LEU A 102 -6.73 -20.66 -7.54
C LEU A 102 -7.13 -20.89 -9.01
N GLY A 103 -8.40 -21.17 -9.28
CA GLY A 103 -8.93 -21.36 -10.63
C GLY A 103 -8.81 -20.09 -11.50
N TYR A 104 -9.12 -18.92 -10.94
CA TYR A 104 -8.90 -17.63 -11.60
C TYR A 104 -7.41 -17.34 -11.83
N GLN A 105 -6.54 -17.70 -10.88
CA GLN A 105 -5.08 -17.52 -10.99
C GLN A 105 -4.47 -18.41 -12.09
N VAL A 106 -4.88 -19.67 -12.19
CA VAL A 106 -4.43 -20.59 -13.25
C VAL A 106 -4.92 -20.13 -14.63
N ALA A 107 -6.15 -19.62 -14.71
CA ALA A 107 -6.68 -19.03 -15.95
C ALA A 107 -5.88 -17.79 -16.39
N MET A 108 -5.52 -16.88 -15.45
CA MET A 108 -4.70 -15.70 -15.76
C MET A 108 -3.26 -16.05 -16.15
N ALA A 109 -2.65 -17.04 -15.50
CA ALA A 109 -1.29 -17.52 -15.84
C ALA A 109 -1.22 -18.15 -17.24
N SER A 110 -2.31 -18.75 -17.73
CA SER A 110 -2.37 -19.35 -19.07
C SER A 110 -2.42 -18.32 -20.21
N ALA A 111 -2.86 -17.08 -19.94
CA ALA A 111 -3.09 -16.05 -20.96
C ALA A 111 -1.87 -15.18 -21.31
N LEU A 112 -0.77 -15.28 -20.55
CA LEU A 112 0.39 -14.38 -20.62
C LEU A 112 1.71 -15.08 -21.00
N ASN A 113 1.67 -16.36 -21.38
CA ASN A 113 2.88 -17.15 -21.66
C ASN A 113 3.50 -16.77 -23.02
N MET A 114 4.42 -15.81 -23.02
CA MET A 114 5.35 -15.64 -24.14
C MET A 114 6.12 -16.95 -24.35
N THR A 115 6.04 -17.51 -25.56
CA THR A 115 6.77 -18.73 -25.89
C THR A 115 8.26 -18.47 -26.04
N ASP A 116 8.62 -17.30 -26.57
CA ASP A 116 9.98 -16.92 -26.94
C ASP A 116 10.24 -15.44 -26.58
N PRO A 117 11.51 -15.06 -26.31
CA PRO A 117 11.87 -13.66 -26.08
C PRO A 117 11.77 -12.82 -27.36
N ILE A 118 11.53 -11.52 -27.17
CA ILE A 118 11.47 -10.52 -28.25
C ILE A 118 12.44 -9.37 -27.97
N CYS A 119 12.97 -8.75 -29.02
CA CYS A 119 13.77 -7.54 -28.86
C CYS A 119 12.87 -6.40 -28.38
N LEU A 120 13.23 -5.74 -27.27
CA LEU A 120 12.51 -4.59 -26.72
C LEU A 120 13.11 -3.28 -27.25
N ILE A 121 14.43 -3.18 -27.22
CA ILE A 121 15.19 -2.04 -27.77
C ILE A 121 16.19 -2.60 -28.76
N GLU A 122 16.05 -2.19 -30.01
CA GLU A 122 16.97 -2.54 -31.09
C GLU A 122 18.17 -1.60 -31.09
N ASN A 123 19.33 -2.12 -31.50
CA ASN A 123 20.56 -1.35 -31.70
C ASN A 123 21.03 -1.56 -33.15
N ASN A 124 20.54 -0.70 -34.06
CA ASN A 124 20.77 -0.80 -35.49
C ASN A 124 21.62 0.38 -35.96
N ASN A 125 22.83 0.12 -36.47
CA ASN A 125 23.74 1.15 -36.99
C ASN A 125 23.91 2.34 -36.02
N GLU A 126 24.17 2.04 -34.75
CA GLU A 126 24.36 3.03 -33.67
C GLU A 126 23.09 3.80 -33.26
N LEU A 127 21.93 3.52 -33.86
CA LEU A 127 20.65 4.08 -33.44
C LEU A 127 19.88 3.09 -32.54
N LEU A 128 19.48 3.56 -31.37
CA LEU A 128 18.61 2.82 -30.46
C LEU A 128 17.14 3.12 -30.79
N SER A 129 16.33 2.09 -30.99
CA SER A 129 14.90 2.23 -31.29
C SER A 129 14.05 1.22 -30.54
N VAL A 130 12.85 1.62 -30.13
CA VAL A 130 11.91 0.73 -29.43
C VAL A 130 11.18 -0.17 -30.43
N ASN A 131 11.04 -1.44 -30.11
CA ASN A 131 10.20 -2.37 -30.87
C ASN A 131 8.72 -2.22 -30.46
N GLN A 132 7.86 -1.88 -31.42
CA GLN A 132 6.44 -1.65 -31.17
C GLN A 132 5.68 -2.93 -30.76
N GLU A 133 6.04 -4.09 -31.31
CA GLU A 133 5.41 -5.37 -30.96
C GLU A 133 5.70 -5.73 -29.50
N ALA A 134 6.91 -5.43 -29.01
CA ALA A 134 7.26 -5.58 -27.61
C ALA A 134 6.41 -4.68 -26.69
N LEU A 135 6.14 -3.44 -27.11
CA LEU A 135 5.27 -2.52 -26.35
C LEU A 135 3.82 -3.02 -26.28
N GLU A 136 3.28 -3.57 -27.36
CA GLU A 136 1.93 -4.14 -27.38
C GLU A 136 1.78 -5.34 -26.44
N ILE A 137 2.85 -6.14 -26.29
CA ILE A 137 2.89 -7.22 -25.30
C ILE A 137 2.85 -6.64 -23.90
N LEU A 138 3.72 -5.65 -23.60
CA LEU A 138 3.78 -5.01 -22.29
C LEU A 138 2.45 -4.34 -21.90
N GLU A 139 1.76 -3.69 -22.85
CA GLU A 139 0.46 -3.04 -22.61
C GLU A 139 -0.62 -4.01 -22.11
N LYS A 140 -0.59 -5.28 -22.55
CA LYS A 140 -1.54 -6.32 -22.14
C LYS A 140 -1.29 -6.84 -20.72
N ILE A 141 -0.13 -6.56 -20.13
CA ILE A 141 0.24 -7.04 -18.80
C ILE A 141 -0.22 -6.03 -17.74
N SER A 142 -1.39 -6.29 -17.16
CA SER A 142 -1.95 -5.47 -16.07
C SER A 142 -1.37 -5.81 -14.69
N GLN A 143 -0.72 -6.97 -14.55
CA GLN A 143 -0.08 -7.39 -13.30
C GLN A 143 1.18 -6.56 -13.02
N PRO A 144 1.52 -6.31 -11.74
CA PRO A 144 2.80 -5.72 -11.40
C PRO A 144 3.97 -6.62 -11.78
N VAL A 145 5.08 -5.99 -12.20
CA VAL A 145 6.24 -6.69 -12.75
C VAL A 145 7.41 -6.75 -11.77
N VAL A 146 8.12 -7.87 -11.79
CA VAL A 146 9.47 -8.02 -11.22
C VAL A 146 10.42 -8.03 -12.40
N VAL A 147 11.31 -7.05 -12.50
CA VAL A 147 12.20 -6.91 -13.67
C VAL A 147 13.62 -7.31 -13.29
N VAL A 148 14.20 -8.28 -13.97
CA VAL A 148 15.58 -8.73 -13.77
C VAL A 148 16.36 -8.46 -15.03
N ALA A 149 17.36 -7.57 -14.97
CA ALA A 149 18.24 -7.28 -16.09
C ALA A 149 19.62 -7.87 -15.87
N ILE A 150 20.21 -8.46 -16.91
CA ILE A 150 21.59 -8.97 -16.88
C ILE A 150 22.47 -8.21 -17.87
N VAL A 151 23.61 -7.72 -17.38
CA VAL A 151 24.57 -6.94 -18.15
C VAL A 151 25.97 -7.49 -17.92
N GLY A 152 26.84 -7.39 -18.92
CA GLY A 152 28.22 -7.85 -18.83
C GLY A 152 28.86 -7.99 -20.20
N LEU A 153 30.16 -8.27 -20.22
CA LEU A 153 30.92 -8.43 -21.46
C LEU A 153 30.26 -9.45 -22.40
N TYR A 154 30.48 -9.28 -23.70
CA TYR A 154 30.09 -10.29 -24.69
C TYR A 154 30.72 -11.66 -24.35
N ARG A 155 30.01 -12.75 -24.67
CA ARG A 155 30.47 -14.14 -24.46
C ARG A 155 30.68 -14.60 -23.01
N THR A 156 29.98 -14.00 -22.05
CA THR A 156 30.06 -14.39 -20.63
C THR A 156 28.92 -15.32 -20.16
N GLY A 157 28.09 -15.83 -21.08
CA GLY A 157 27.01 -16.76 -20.76
C GLY A 157 25.79 -16.13 -20.07
N LYS A 158 25.47 -14.86 -20.39
CA LYS A 158 24.32 -14.12 -19.85
C LYS A 158 22.98 -14.77 -20.20
N SER A 159 22.73 -14.96 -21.50
CA SER A 159 21.48 -15.51 -22.04
C SER A 159 21.16 -16.90 -21.47
N TYR A 160 22.18 -17.72 -21.18
CA TYR A 160 22.02 -19.01 -20.51
C TYR A 160 21.40 -18.87 -19.12
N LEU A 161 21.90 -17.94 -18.30
CA LEU A 161 21.35 -17.69 -16.96
C LEU A 161 19.94 -17.12 -17.01
N MET A 162 19.63 -16.31 -18.03
CA MET A 162 18.27 -15.79 -18.23
C MET A 162 17.29 -16.88 -18.65
N ASN A 163 17.71 -17.83 -19.49
CA ASN A 163 16.90 -19.00 -19.81
C ASN A 163 16.60 -19.83 -18.55
N ARG A 164 17.60 -20.06 -17.71
CA ARG A 164 17.43 -20.73 -16.40
C ARG A 164 16.39 -20.02 -15.52
N LEU A 165 16.43 -18.69 -15.44
CA LEU A 165 15.42 -17.90 -14.71
C LEU A 165 14.01 -18.00 -15.31
N ALA A 166 13.89 -18.20 -16.63
CA ALA A 166 12.62 -18.47 -17.29
C ALA A 166 12.10 -19.91 -17.04
N GLY A 167 12.89 -20.75 -16.35
CA GLY A 167 12.59 -22.15 -16.12
C GLY A 167 12.75 -23.03 -17.36
N ARG A 168 13.53 -22.59 -18.35
CA ARG A 168 13.74 -23.31 -19.63
C ARG A 168 15.22 -23.33 -20.01
N ASN A 169 15.63 -24.31 -20.80
CA ASN A 169 17.00 -24.36 -21.33
C ASN A 169 17.16 -23.63 -22.67
N HIS A 170 16.05 -23.24 -23.30
CA HIS A 170 15.99 -22.52 -24.58
C HIS A 170 15.12 -21.27 -24.43
N GLY A 171 15.43 -20.23 -25.22
CA GLY A 171 14.72 -18.95 -25.22
C GLY A 171 15.59 -17.86 -25.85
N PHE A 172 16.31 -17.12 -25.01
CA PHE A 172 17.33 -16.18 -25.47
C PHE A 172 18.45 -16.96 -26.17
N ARG A 173 18.87 -16.51 -27.35
CA ARG A 173 19.87 -17.20 -28.17
C ARG A 173 21.25 -17.16 -27.50
N VAL A 174 21.85 -18.31 -27.26
CA VAL A 174 23.24 -18.45 -26.80
C VAL A 174 24.13 -18.81 -27.99
N GLY A 175 24.96 -17.88 -28.44
CA GLY A 175 25.90 -18.15 -29.52
C GLY A 175 27.24 -18.72 -29.06
N SER A 176 27.85 -19.48 -29.96
CA SER A 176 29.14 -20.16 -29.76
C SER A 176 30.29 -19.58 -30.59
N THR A 177 30.01 -18.63 -31.48
CA THR A 177 30.99 -18.06 -32.44
C THR A 177 31.81 -16.92 -31.80
N VAL A 178 32.45 -16.05 -32.58
CA VAL A 178 33.11 -14.83 -32.05
C VAL A 178 32.22 -13.58 -32.13
N GLN A 179 31.17 -13.60 -32.95
CA GLN A 179 30.26 -12.47 -33.21
C GLN A 179 29.19 -12.31 -32.14
N SER A 180 28.97 -11.11 -31.58
CA SER A 180 27.89 -10.93 -30.61
C SER A 180 26.51 -11.28 -31.19
N GLU A 181 25.72 -12.05 -30.44
CA GLU A 181 24.40 -12.54 -30.87
C GLU A 181 23.28 -11.59 -30.48
N THR A 182 23.24 -11.21 -29.20
CA THR A 182 22.25 -10.31 -28.65
C THR A 182 22.61 -8.89 -29.04
N LYS A 183 21.77 -8.24 -29.86
CA LYS A 183 21.86 -6.81 -30.18
C LYS A 183 20.74 -6.05 -29.46
N GLY A 184 21.08 -4.92 -28.82
CA GLY A 184 20.16 -4.13 -28.02
C GLY A 184 19.75 -4.78 -26.69
N ILE A 185 18.48 -4.62 -26.29
CA ILE A 185 17.90 -5.21 -25.07
C ILE A 185 16.73 -6.10 -25.46
N TRP A 186 16.77 -7.36 -25.05
CA TRP A 186 15.73 -8.35 -25.31
C TRP A 186 14.92 -8.60 -24.03
N MET A 187 13.62 -8.80 -24.17
CA MET A 187 12.73 -9.08 -23.06
C MET A 187 12.05 -10.45 -23.18
N TRP A 188 11.79 -11.07 -22.04
CA TRP A 188 10.92 -12.24 -21.93
C TRP A 188 10.03 -12.11 -20.71
N CYS A 189 8.72 -12.08 -20.94
CA CYS A 189 7.72 -12.00 -19.87
C CYS A 189 7.17 -13.39 -19.57
N VAL A 190 7.35 -13.86 -18.34
CA VAL A 190 6.85 -15.16 -17.88
C VAL A 190 6.10 -14.99 -16.55
N PRO A 191 5.13 -15.86 -16.22
CA PRO A 191 4.52 -15.87 -14.89
C PRO A 191 5.59 -16.04 -13.82
N HIS A 192 5.51 -15.26 -12.74
CA HIS A 192 6.52 -15.34 -11.70
C HIS A 192 6.39 -16.67 -10.91
N PRO A 193 7.45 -17.51 -10.81
CA PRO A 193 7.33 -18.87 -10.26
C PRO A 193 6.83 -18.97 -8.82
N SER A 194 7.18 -17.98 -7.97
CA SER A 194 6.79 -17.95 -6.55
C SER A 194 5.74 -16.90 -6.19
N LYS A 195 5.28 -16.07 -7.14
CA LYS A 195 4.41 -14.90 -6.88
C LYS A 195 3.33 -14.84 -7.97
N PRO A 196 2.21 -15.55 -7.81
CA PRO A 196 1.26 -15.78 -8.91
C PRO A 196 0.54 -14.51 -9.40
N ASP A 197 0.53 -13.45 -8.60
CA ASP A 197 -0.05 -12.13 -8.92
C ASP A 197 0.97 -11.17 -9.56
N ARG A 198 2.11 -11.70 -10.02
CA ARG A 198 3.22 -10.94 -10.61
C ARG A 198 3.70 -11.59 -11.90
N THR A 199 4.17 -10.75 -12.80
CA THR A 199 4.91 -11.18 -13.99
C THR A 199 6.40 -10.97 -13.78
N LEU A 200 7.22 -11.96 -14.11
CA LEU A 200 8.67 -11.85 -14.16
C LEU A 200 9.08 -11.40 -15.57
N VAL A 201 9.74 -10.25 -15.66
CA VAL A 201 10.29 -9.70 -16.90
C VAL A 201 11.80 -9.85 -16.88
N LEU A 202 12.31 -10.66 -17.79
CA LEU A 202 13.73 -10.94 -17.95
C LEU A 202 14.28 -10.05 -19.06
N LEU A 203 15.29 -9.23 -18.77
CA LEU A 203 15.97 -8.36 -19.74
C LEU A 203 17.39 -8.86 -20.00
N ASP A 204 17.61 -9.49 -21.14
CA ASP A 204 18.96 -9.89 -21.60
C ASP A 204 19.53 -8.79 -22.49
N THR A 205 20.72 -8.30 -22.15
CA THR A 205 21.34 -7.21 -22.89
C THR A 205 22.44 -7.68 -23.83
N GLU A 206 22.68 -6.86 -24.85
CA GLU A 206 23.87 -6.94 -25.67
C GLU A 206 25.16 -6.97 -24.83
N GLY A 207 26.15 -7.69 -25.34
CA GLY A 207 27.47 -7.75 -24.73
C GLY A 207 28.22 -6.43 -24.85
N LEU A 208 28.74 -5.96 -23.72
CA LEU A 208 29.59 -4.78 -23.66
C LEU A 208 30.96 -5.07 -24.29
N GLY A 209 31.55 -4.08 -24.97
CA GLY A 209 32.92 -4.15 -25.49
C GLY A 209 33.11 -5.07 -26.69
N ASP A 210 32.08 -5.25 -27.51
CA ASP A 210 32.15 -6.01 -28.75
C ASP A 210 33.04 -5.28 -29.77
N VAL A 211 34.08 -5.95 -30.26
CA VAL A 211 35.16 -5.37 -31.10
C VAL A 211 34.64 -4.96 -32.48
N GLU A 212 33.52 -5.51 -32.93
CA GLU A 212 32.88 -5.13 -34.19
C GLU A 212 32.14 -3.78 -34.11
N LYS A 213 32.00 -3.21 -32.91
CA LYS A 213 31.37 -1.90 -32.68
C LYS A 213 32.43 -0.79 -32.72
N GLY A 214 32.23 0.19 -33.59
CA GLY A 214 33.11 1.35 -33.70
C GLY A 214 32.96 2.38 -32.57
N ASP A 215 31.78 2.47 -31.94
CA ASP A 215 31.46 3.41 -30.85
C ASP A 215 30.89 2.68 -29.61
N SER A 216 31.44 2.99 -28.43
CA SER A 216 31.02 2.45 -27.13
C SER A 216 29.85 3.20 -26.50
N LYS A 217 29.37 4.29 -27.11
CA LYS A 217 28.28 5.13 -26.56
C LYS A 217 26.99 4.36 -26.28
N ASN A 218 26.62 3.43 -27.17
CA ASN A 218 25.41 2.62 -26.98
C ASN A 218 25.55 1.59 -25.85
N ASP A 219 26.78 1.13 -25.56
CA ASP A 219 27.01 0.24 -24.42
C ASP A 219 26.70 0.95 -23.10
N SER A 220 27.07 2.22 -22.97
CA SER A 220 26.74 3.06 -21.81
C SER A 220 25.22 3.29 -21.68
N TRP A 221 24.51 3.53 -22.79
CA TRP A 221 23.05 3.66 -22.76
C TRP A 221 22.33 2.35 -22.42
N ILE A 222 22.76 1.22 -22.98
CA ILE A 222 22.21 -0.10 -22.65
C ILE A 222 22.42 -0.40 -21.16
N PHE A 223 23.60 -0.06 -20.62
CA PHE A 223 23.89 -0.18 -19.20
C PHE A 223 22.94 0.68 -18.34
N ALA A 224 22.78 1.96 -18.68
CA ALA A 224 21.90 2.89 -17.97
C ALA A 224 20.42 2.46 -18.02
N LEU A 225 19.92 2.05 -19.18
CA LEU A 225 18.56 1.56 -19.37
C LEU A 225 18.29 0.28 -18.57
N ALA A 226 19.25 -0.66 -18.53
CA ALA A 226 19.14 -1.86 -17.71
C ALA A 226 19.02 -1.54 -16.21
N VAL A 227 19.73 -0.52 -15.72
CA VAL A 227 19.60 -0.03 -14.33
C VAL A 227 18.22 0.61 -14.11
N LEU A 228 17.79 1.52 -14.99
CA LEU A 228 16.52 2.25 -14.86
C LEU A 228 15.30 1.34 -14.88
N LEU A 229 15.29 0.33 -15.77
CA LEU A 229 14.14 -0.53 -15.99
C LEU A 229 14.03 -1.67 -14.96
N SER A 230 15.14 -2.11 -14.36
CA SER A 230 15.17 -3.30 -13.52
C SER A 230 14.80 -3.06 -12.05
N SER A 231 14.31 -4.12 -11.40
CA SER A 231 14.23 -4.27 -9.94
C SER A 231 15.49 -4.92 -9.37
N VAL A 232 16.12 -5.78 -10.16
CA VAL A 232 17.37 -6.47 -9.84
C VAL A 232 18.30 -6.32 -11.04
N PHE A 233 19.49 -5.79 -10.79
CA PHE A 233 20.52 -5.60 -11.78
C PHE A 233 21.64 -6.61 -11.56
N VAL A 234 21.82 -7.50 -12.52
CA VAL A 234 22.80 -8.58 -12.50
C VAL A 234 23.98 -8.19 -13.37
N TYR A 235 25.14 -7.97 -12.76
CA TYR A 235 26.40 -7.78 -13.47
C TYR A 235 27.14 -9.11 -13.59
N ASN A 236 27.37 -9.57 -14.81
CA ASN A 236 27.95 -10.87 -15.13
C ASN A 236 29.37 -10.72 -15.69
N SER A 237 30.33 -11.34 -15.00
CA SER A 237 31.76 -11.34 -15.35
C SER A 237 32.33 -12.75 -15.27
N THR A 238 33.53 -12.97 -15.82
CA THR A 238 34.24 -14.25 -15.77
C THR A 238 35.50 -14.17 -14.90
N ASN A 239 35.91 -15.30 -14.35
CA ASN A 239 37.08 -15.53 -13.50
C ASN A 239 36.98 -14.92 -12.09
N THR A 240 37.45 -13.70 -11.89
CA THR A 240 37.65 -13.12 -10.54
C THR A 240 37.38 -11.62 -10.54
N ILE A 241 37.02 -11.07 -9.38
CA ILE A 241 36.88 -9.62 -9.17
C ILE A 241 38.27 -9.03 -8.91
N ASN A 242 39.01 -8.80 -10.01
CA ASN A 242 40.32 -8.15 -9.99
C ASN A 242 40.20 -6.64 -10.33
N HIS A 243 41.34 -5.94 -10.41
CA HIS A 243 41.33 -4.51 -10.75
C HIS A 243 40.73 -4.24 -12.14
N GLN A 244 41.03 -5.09 -13.12
CA GLN A 244 40.50 -4.98 -14.48
C GLN A 244 38.98 -5.15 -14.52
N ALA A 245 38.42 -6.08 -13.75
CA ALA A 245 36.97 -6.27 -13.63
C ALA A 245 36.28 -5.03 -13.03
N LEU A 246 36.95 -4.32 -12.13
CA LEU A 246 36.46 -3.06 -11.55
C LEU A 246 36.62 -1.87 -12.51
N GLU A 247 37.67 -1.84 -13.34
CA GLU A 247 37.82 -0.84 -14.41
C GLU A 247 36.77 -1.04 -15.52
N GLN A 248 36.40 -2.29 -15.80
CA GLN A 248 35.29 -2.62 -16.72
C GLN A 248 33.92 -2.14 -16.21
N LEU A 249 33.81 -1.82 -14.91
CA LEU A 249 32.63 -1.18 -14.31
C LEU A 249 32.66 0.35 -14.38
N HIS A 250 33.53 0.95 -15.22
CA HIS A 250 33.49 2.40 -15.49
C HIS A 250 32.09 2.88 -15.95
N TYR A 251 31.29 2.04 -16.59
CA TYR A 251 29.88 2.34 -16.89
C TYR A 251 29.06 2.75 -15.66
N VAL A 252 29.37 2.21 -14.47
CA VAL A 252 28.73 2.62 -13.21
C VAL A 252 29.11 4.05 -12.83
N THR A 253 30.34 4.47 -13.15
CA THR A 253 30.80 5.84 -12.90
C THR A 253 30.18 6.85 -13.86
N GLU A 254 29.80 6.41 -15.07
CA GLU A 254 29.10 7.25 -16.07
C GLU A 254 27.61 7.42 -15.75
N LEU A 255 27.01 6.58 -14.89
CA LEU A 255 25.58 6.67 -14.55
C LEU A 255 25.17 8.05 -14.05
N THR A 256 26.05 8.78 -13.37
CA THR A 256 25.77 10.15 -12.89
C THR A 256 25.68 11.16 -14.03
N GLU A 257 26.28 10.87 -15.18
CA GLU A 257 26.21 11.70 -16.39
C GLU A 257 25.04 11.27 -17.28
N LEU A 258 24.65 10.00 -17.21
CA LEU A 258 23.64 9.37 -18.06
C LEU A 258 22.24 9.28 -17.43
N ILE A 259 22.10 9.59 -16.14
CA ILE A 259 20.81 9.55 -15.43
C ILE A 259 20.66 10.78 -14.55
N ARG A 260 19.50 11.45 -14.64
CA ARG A 260 19.09 12.50 -13.70
C ARG A 260 17.94 12.02 -12.81
N THR A 261 17.98 12.36 -11.53
CA THR A 261 16.86 12.10 -10.60
C THR A 261 15.82 13.21 -10.67
N LYS A 262 16.24 14.48 -10.79
CA LYS A 262 15.38 15.67 -10.82
C LYS A 262 15.51 16.49 -12.10
N SER A 263 14.46 17.24 -12.44
CA SER A 263 14.48 18.16 -13.59
C SER A 263 15.09 19.54 -13.31
N SER A 264 15.22 19.94 -12.03
CA SER A 264 15.71 21.27 -11.64
C SER A 264 17.24 21.33 -11.52
N SER A 265 17.87 22.30 -12.17
CA SER A 265 19.31 22.54 -12.16
C SER A 265 19.81 23.33 -10.94
N GLU A 266 19.33 23.05 -9.73
CA GLU A 266 19.96 23.62 -8.53
C GLU A 266 21.27 22.84 -8.27
N ASN A 267 22.35 23.43 -8.78
CA ASN A 267 23.72 22.98 -8.59
C ASN A 267 24.11 22.96 -7.11
N ASP A 268 23.82 21.86 -6.42
CA ASP A 268 24.67 21.41 -5.31
C ASP A 268 25.09 19.98 -5.62
N GLY A 269 26.25 19.84 -6.28
CA GLY A 269 26.78 18.62 -6.91
C GLY A 269 27.08 17.44 -5.97
N VAL A 270 26.41 17.37 -4.83
CA VAL A 270 26.49 16.33 -3.81
C VAL A 270 25.12 15.67 -3.57
N GLU A 271 23.99 16.27 -4.00
CA GLU A 271 22.65 15.77 -3.67
C GLU A 271 22.15 14.60 -4.54
N ASP A 272 22.44 14.57 -5.85
CA ASP A 272 21.90 13.54 -6.77
C ASP A 272 22.30 12.11 -6.36
N CYS A 273 23.52 11.93 -5.82
CA CYS A 273 24.01 10.63 -5.37
C CYS A 273 23.16 9.99 -4.25
N THR A 274 22.48 10.82 -3.46
CA THR A 274 21.69 10.35 -2.31
C THR A 274 20.27 9.91 -2.67
N GLU A 275 19.74 10.38 -3.81
CA GLU A 275 18.41 10.03 -4.33
C GLU A 275 18.41 8.81 -5.24
N PHE A 276 19.54 8.45 -5.86
CA PHE A 276 19.65 7.18 -6.62
C PHE A 276 19.28 5.95 -5.77
N VAL A 277 19.50 6.01 -4.46
CA VAL A 277 19.30 4.91 -3.51
C VAL A 277 17.85 4.43 -3.40
N SER A 278 16.85 5.30 -3.65
CA SER A 278 15.44 4.91 -3.59
C SER A 278 14.96 4.16 -4.84
N PHE A 279 15.56 4.44 -6.00
CA PHE A 279 15.10 3.93 -7.30
C PHE A 279 15.96 2.84 -7.91
N PHE A 280 17.22 2.77 -7.50
CA PHE A 280 18.17 1.83 -8.08
C PHE A 280 17.85 0.38 -7.65
N PRO A 281 18.05 -0.58 -8.56
CA PRO A 281 17.75 -1.98 -8.32
C PRO A 281 18.66 -2.60 -7.24
N ASP A 282 18.29 -3.78 -6.73
CA ASP A 282 19.23 -4.60 -5.98
C ASP A 282 20.37 -5.05 -6.92
N PHE A 283 21.63 -4.92 -6.49
CA PHE A 283 22.78 -5.28 -7.32
C PHE A 283 23.25 -6.71 -7.03
N ILE A 284 23.47 -7.50 -8.08
CA ILE A 284 24.00 -8.85 -7.99
C ILE A 284 25.22 -8.97 -8.88
N TRP A 285 26.37 -9.34 -8.32
CA TRP A 285 27.55 -9.66 -9.09
C TRP A 285 27.66 -11.17 -9.28
N ILE A 286 27.61 -11.62 -10.52
CA ILE A 286 27.88 -12.99 -10.92
C ILE A 286 29.31 -13.12 -11.44
N VAL A 287 30.06 -14.04 -10.84
CA VAL A 287 31.43 -14.38 -11.24
C VAL A 287 31.45 -15.81 -11.78
N ARG A 288 31.51 -15.93 -13.11
CA ARG A 288 31.52 -17.19 -13.85
C ARG A 288 32.90 -17.80 -13.92
N ASP A 289 32.98 -19.12 -14.08
CA ASP A 289 34.24 -19.87 -14.19
C ASP A 289 35.20 -19.53 -13.02
N PHE A 290 34.65 -19.50 -11.80
CA PHE A 290 35.41 -19.20 -10.60
C PHE A 290 36.32 -20.39 -10.26
N THR A 291 37.60 -20.13 -9.97
CA THR A 291 38.59 -21.19 -9.75
C THR A 291 39.36 -21.02 -8.44
N LEU A 292 38.98 -20.07 -7.59
CA LEU A 292 39.68 -19.77 -6.35
C LEU A 292 38.96 -20.38 -5.15
N ASP A 293 39.71 -20.76 -4.12
CA ASP A 293 39.12 -21.02 -2.81
C ASP A 293 38.59 -19.71 -2.23
N LEU A 294 37.34 -19.69 -1.76
CA LEU A 294 36.76 -18.58 -1.00
C LEU A 294 37.36 -18.53 0.41
N LYS A 295 38.62 -18.09 0.51
CA LYS A 295 39.34 -17.90 1.77
C LYS A 295 40.01 -16.52 1.82
N LEU A 296 39.81 -15.81 2.92
CA LEU A 296 40.54 -14.57 3.23
C LEU A 296 41.35 -14.79 4.52
N HIS A 297 42.65 -14.48 4.48
CA HIS A 297 43.57 -14.70 5.60
C HIS A 297 43.55 -16.15 6.16
N GLY A 298 43.33 -17.15 5.30
CA GLY A 298 43.26 -18.55 5.68
C GLY A 298 41.91 -19.01 6.25
N HIS A 299 40.95 -18.11 6.44
CA HIS A 299 39.61 -18.41 6.90
C HIS A 299 38.61 -18.49 5.75
N PRO A 300 37.67 -19.45 5.76
CA PRO A 300 36.62 -19.52 4.75
C PRO A 300 35.74 -18.27 4.82
N VAL A 301 35.35 -17.75 3.66
CA VAL A 301 34.45 -16.61 3.54
C VAL A 301 33.29 -16.93 2.59
N THR A 302 32.20 -16.21 2.74
CA THR A 302 31.06 -16.26 1.81
C THR A 302 31.35 -15.48 0.52
N GLU A 303 30.55 -15.72 -0.52
CA GLU A 303 30.63 -14.96 -1.78
C GLU A 303 30.39 -13.46 -1.54
N ASP A 304 29.48 -13.13 -0.61
CA ASP A 304 29.16 -11.75 -0.25
C ASP A 304 30.34 -11.05 0.45
N GLU A 305 31.04 -11.76 1.34
CA GLU A 305 32.26 -11.26 1.98
C GLU A 305 33.39 -11.07 0.97
N TYR A 306 33.50 -11.96 -0.02
CA TYR A 306 34.43 -11.80 -1.13
C TYR A 306 34.15 -10.52 -1.92
N LEU A 307 32.89 -10.25 -2.26
CA LEU A 307 32.49 -9.00 -2.93
C LEU A 307 32.77 -7.75 -2.08
N GLU A 308 32.39 -7.77 -0.80
CA GLU A 308 32.62 -6.63 0.10
C GLU A 308 34.10 -6.37 0.37
N ASN A 309 34.95 -7.41 0.29
CA ASN A 309 36.41 -7.24 0.29
C ASN A 309 36.91 -6.60 -1.02
N ALA A 310 36.41 -7.01 -2.18
CA ALA A 310 36.79 -6.43 -3.46
C ALA A 310 36.38 -4.94 -3.60
N LEU A 311 35.24 -4.57 -3.02
CA LEU A 311 34.70 -3.20 -2.96
C LEU A 311 35.30 -2.34 -1.82
N LYS A 312 36.22 -2.89 -1.01
CA LYS A 312 36.88 -2.15 0.06
C LYS A 312 37.72 -1.01 -0.53
N LEU A 313 37.49 0.21 -0.03
CA LEU A 313 38.24 1.39 -0.49
C LEU A 313 39.70 1.30 -0.08
N ILE A 314 40.57 1.63 -1.02
CA ILE A 314 42.02 1.71 -0.82
C ILE A 314 42.31 2.98 -0.01
N PRO A 315 43.00 2.88 1.14
CA PRO A 315 43.30 4.04 1.97
C PRO A 315 44.36 4.95 1.34
N GLY A 316 44.21 6.25 1.57
CA GLY A 316 45.12 7.29 1.07
C GLY A 316 44.52 8.10 -0.07
N ASN A 317 44.98 9.34 -0.24
CA ASN A 317 44.41 10.31 -1.18
C ASN A 317 45.28 10.50 -2.44
N ASN A 318 45.97 9.46 -2.89
CA ASN A 318 46.79 9.54 -4.10
C ASN A 318 45.93 9.36 -5.37
N PRO A 319 46.33 9.92 -6.53
CA PRO A 319 45.51 9.87 -7.75
C PRO A 319 45.15 8.45 -8.21
N LYS A 320 46.05 7.47 -8.05
CA LYS A 320 45.78 6.06 -8.41
C LYS A 320 44.72 5.44 -7.50
N ALA A 321 44.75 5.75 -6.21
CA ALA A 321 43.76 5.31 -5.24
C ALA A 321 42.40 5.96 -5.52
N GLN A 322 42.35 7.24 -5.91
CA GLN A 322 41.12 7.92 -6.31
C GLN A 322 40.46 7.26 -7.53
N ILE A 323 41.21 7.03 -8.61
CA ILE A 323 40.70 6.37 -9.83
C ILE A 323 40.18 4.96 -9.50
N SER A 324 40.92 4.20 -8.70
CA SER A 324 40.51 2.85 -8.29
C SER A 324 39.28 2.88 -7.36
N ASN A 325 39.17 3.87 -6.47
CA ASN A 325 38.08 3.98 -5.52
C ASN A 325 36.77 4.46 -6.16
N LEU A 326 36.82 5.27 -7.22
CA LEU A 326 35.62 5.82 -7.86
C LEU A 326 34.55 4.75 -8.20
N PRO A 327 34.84 3.68 -8.96
CA PRO A 327 33.84 2.65 -9.24
C PRO A 327 33.36 1.93 -7.96
N ARG A 328 34.24 1.76 -6.96
CA ARG A 328 33.86 1.15 -5.67
C ARG A 328 32.91 2.05 -4.88
N GLU A 329 33.14 3.35 -4.88
CA GLU A 329 32.28 4.34 -4.23
C GLU A 329 30.92 4.40 -4.92
N CYS A 330 30.89 4.48 -6.26
CA CYS A 330 29.65 4.47 -7.03
C CYS A 330 28.82 3.21 -6.75
N ILE A 331 29.41 2.01 -6.81
CA ILE A 331 28.69 0.76 -6.52
C ILE A 331 28.14 0.76 -5.09
N ARG A 332 28.95 1.22 -4.12
CA ARG A 332 28.56 1.20 -2.71
C ARG A 332 27.46 2.22 -2.39
N ASN A 333 27.48 3.36 -3.06
CA ASN A 333 26.54 4.45 -2.86
C ASN A 333 25.23 4.21 -3.62
N PHE A 334 25.28 3.80 -4.89
CA PHE A 334 24.10 3.63 -5.72
C PHE A 334 23.31 2.37 -5.39
N PHE A 335 24.00 1.28 -5.04
CA PHE A 335 23.37 -0.02 -4.79
C PHE A 335 23.59 -0.45 -3.34
N PRO A 336 22.80 0.02 -2.36
CA PRO A 336 23.03 -0.29 -0.94
C PRO A 336 22.89 -1.79 -0.63
N LYS A 337 22.02 -2.51 -1.36
CA LYS A 337 21.84 -3.95 -1.25
C LYS A 337 22.60 -4.62 -2.40
N ARG A 338 23.59 -5.43 -2.04
CA ARG A 338 24.48 -6.14 -2.96
C ARG A 338 24.53 -7.61 -2.59
N LYS A 339 24.57 -8.48 -3.59
CA LYS A 339 24.71 -9.93 -3.44
C LYS A 339 25.77 -10.43 -4.43
N CYS A 340 26.49 -11.48 -4.08
CA CYS A 340 27.46 -12.13 -4.94
C CYS A 340 27.09 -13.59 -5.15
N PHE A 341 27.32 -14.09 -6.36
CA PHE A 341 27.29 -15.52 -6.67
C PHE A 341 28.52 -15.87 -7.48
N VAL A 342 29.22 -16.93 -7.07
CA VAL A 342 30.28 -17.55 -7.86
C VAL A 342 29.73 -18.78 -8.54
N PHE A 343 30.19 -19.04 -9.76
CA PHE A 343 29.81 -20.20 -10.53
C PHE A 343 31.06 -20.93 -10.99
N ASP A 344 31.10 -22.22 -10.72
CA ASP A 344 32.08 -23.11 -11.33
C ASP A 344 31.82 -23.24 -12.82
N ARG A 345 32.79 -23.83 -13.51
CA ARG A 345 32.68 -24.01 -14.95
C ARG A 345 31.59 -25.05 -15.24
N PRO A 346 30.63 -24.80 -16.16
CA PRO A 346 29.52 -25.73 -16.39
C PRO A 346 29.94 -27.13 -16.85
N THR A 347 31.06 -27.23 -17.59
CA THR A 347 31.66 -28.49 -18.03
C THR A 347 33.07 -28.22 -18.56
N ASP A 348 33.98 -29.19 -18.43
CA ASP A 348 35.34 -29.11 -18.98
C ASP A 348 35.40 -29.40 -20.49
N LYS A 349 34.34 -29.99 -21.05
CA LYS A 349 34.29 -30.39 -22.46
C LYS A 349 33.93 -29.19 -23.35
N LYS A 350 34.91 -28.70 -24.12
CA LYS A 350 34.73 -27.57 -25.06
C LYS A 350 33.53 -27.72 -26.00
N ASN A 351 33.30 -28.91 -26.55
CA ASN A 351 32.18 -29.15 -27.47
C ASN A 351 30.81 -29.01 -26.79
N LEU A 352 30.71 -29.41 -25.52
CA LEU A 352 29.49 -29.26 -24.72
C LEU A 352 29.28 -27.79 -24.34
N LEU A 353 30.34 -27.05 -23.94
CA LEU A 353 30.25 -25.61 -23.69
C LEU A 353 29.75 -24.83 -24.93
N ALA A 354 30.22 -25.20 -26.12
CA ALA A 354 29.80 -24.56 -27.37
C ALA A 354 28.34 -24.86 -27.75
N SER A 355 27.73 -25.88 -27.16
CA SER A 355 26.35 -26.31 -27.42
C SER A 355 25.53 -26.38 -26.15
N ILE A 356 25.87 -25.55 -25.15
CA ILE A 356 25.38 -25.67 -23.77
C ILE A 356 23.85 -25.63 -23.63
N GLU A 357 23.14 -25.01 -24.58
CA GLU A 357 21.67 -25.04 -24.63
C GLU A 357 21.10 -26.45 -24.85
N ASN A 358 21.81 -27.29 -25.60
CA ASN A 358 21.40 -28.66 -25.96
C ASN A 358 21.99 -29.73 -25.02
N VAL A 359 22.81 -29.32 -24.05
CA VAL A 359 23.44 -30.22 -23.10
C VAL A 359 22.44 -30.57 -22.01
N SER A 360 22.26 -31.86 -21.77
CA SER A 360 21.40 -32.34 -20.69
C SER A 360 22.03 -32.08 -19.32
N GLU A 361 21.22 -31.84 -18.30
CA GLU A 361 21.72 -31.43 -16.98
C GLU A 361 22.66 -32.47 -16.36
N ASP A 362 22.46 -33.77 -16.61
CA ASP A 362 23.33 -34.86 -16.14
C ASP A 362 24.77 -34.79 -16.68
N GLN A 363 25.02 -33.98 -17.71
CA GLN A 363 26.34 -33.78 -18.32
C GLN A 363 27.03 -32.51 -17.82
N LEU A 364 26.35 -31.69 -17.02
CA LEU A 364 26.88 -30.49 -16.40
C LEU A 364 27.48 -30.83 -15.03
N ASP A 365 28.38 -29.96 -14.60
CA ASP A 365 28.96 -30.06 -13.26
C ASP A 365 27.86 -29.91 -12.18
N PRO A 366 27.77 -30.83 -11.19
CA PRO A 366 26.74 -30.78 -10.16
C PRO A 366 26.80 -29.51 -9.29
N ASP A 367 28.00 -29.02 -8.97
CA ASP A 367 28.17 -27.83 -8.13
C ASP A 367 27.70 -26.59 -8.91
N PHE A 368 27.99 -26.52 -10.21
CA PHE A 368 27.45 -25.49 -11.10
C PHE A 368 25.91 -25.49 -11.13
N LEU A 369 25.29 -26.68 -11.21
CA LEU A 369 23.81 -26.79 -11.19
C LEU A 369 23.22 -26.32 -9.87
N GLU A 370 23.82 -26.71 -8.75
CA GLU A 370 23.40 -26.26 -7.42
C GLU A 370 23.52 -24.74 -7.29
N GLN A 371 24.64 -24.15 -7.72
CA GLN A 371 24.86 -22.70 -7.73
C GLN A 371 23.82 -21.97 -8.59
N ALA A 372 23.50 -22.50 -9.79
CA ALA A 372 22.46 -21.95 -10.66
C ALA A 372 21.06 -22.02 -10.06
N ASN A 373 20.72 -23.13 -9.41
CA ASN A 373 19.45 -23.29 -8.73
C ASN A 373 19.33 -22.37 -7.51
N ASN A 374 20.42 -22.18 -6.76
CA ASN A 374 20.49 -21.24 -5.64
C ASN A 374 20.31 -19.79 -6.10
N PHE A 375 20.96 -19.42 -7.21
CA PHE A 375 20.75 -18.11 -7.83
C PHE A 375 19.28 -17.90 -8.24
N CYS A 376 18.68 -18.83 -8.97
CA CYS A 376 17.28 -18.72 -9.40
C CYS A 376 16.33 -18.62 -8.19
N SER A 377 16.51 -19.48 -7.19
CA SER A 377 15.73 -19.48 -5.96
C SER A 377 15.85 -18.16 -5.19
N TYR A 378 17.05 -17.59 -5.14
CA TYR A 378 17.28 -16.28 -4.53
C TYR A 378 16.51 -15.18 -5.26
N ILE A 379 16.55 -15.16 -6.59
CA ILE A 379 15.80 -14.18 -7.41
C ILE A 379 14.30 -14.31 -7.14
N PHE A 380 13.73 -15.52 -7.27
CA PHE A 380 12.28 -15.71 -7.10
C PHE A 380 11.79 -15.33 -5.69
N THR A 381 12.63 -15.54 -4.68
CA THR A 381 12.30 -15.20 -3.29
C THR A 381 12.47 -13.70 -3.02
N ASN A 382 13.63 -13.14 -3.37
CA ASN A 382 14.09 -11.84 -2.87
C ASN A 382 13.87 -10.67 -3.83
N ALA A 383 13.70 -10.92 -5.13
CA ALA A 383 13.48 -9.86 -6.11
C ALA A 383 12.15 -9.14 -5.83
N LYS A 384 12.20 -7.81 -5.76
CA LYS A 384 11.05 -6.97 -5.46
C LYS A 384 10.31 -6.58 -6.73
N THR A 385 9.01 -6.31 -6.60
CA THR A 385 8.25 -5.63 -7.65
C THR A 385 8.94 -4.32 -8.01
N LYS A 386 9.01 -3.97 -9.30
CA LYS A 386 9.52 -2.68 -9.73
C LYS A 386 8.54 -1.59 -9.26
N THR A 387 9.06 -0.51 -8.68
CA THR A 387 8.27 0.62 -8.20
C THR A 387 8.77 1.94 -8.76
N LEU A 388 7.86 2.89 -8.93
CA LEU A 388 8.18 4.32 -9.12
C LEU A 388 8.36 5.01 -7.77
N SER A 389 8.49 6.34 -7.79
CA SER A 389 8.41 7.19 -6.61
C SER A 389 7.10 6.90 -5.89
N ASP A 390 7.09 7.01 -4.57
CA ASP A 390 5.88 6.83 -3.75
C ASP A 390 5.30 5.40 -3.78
N GLY A 391 6.09 4.41 -4.23
CA GLY A 391 5.77 2.99 -4.06
C GLY A 391 4.81 2.42 -5.06
N ILE A 392 4.56 3.17 -6.12
CA ILE A 392 3.62 2.81 -7.15
C ILE A 392 4.16 1.59 -7.89
N PRO A 393 3.48 0.43 -7.84
CA PRO A 393 3.95 -0.76 -8.52
C PRO A 393 3.89 -0.56 -10.04
N VAL A 394 4.99 -0.86 -10.72
CA VAL A 394 5.06 -0.82 -12.18
C VAL A 394 4.38 -2.06 -12.72
N THR A 395 3.40 -1.88 -13.60
CA THR A 395 2.77 -2.92 -14.43
C THR A 395 3.49 -3.00 -15.77
N GLY A 396 3.19 -3.99 -16.62
CA GLY A 396 3.80 -4.02 -17.95
C GLY A 396 3.46 -2.78 -18.78
N LYS A 397 2.21 -2.30 -18.72
CA LYS A 397 1.81 -1.04 -19.38
C LYS A 397 2.70 0.14 -18.94
N ARG A 398 2.92 0.30 -17.63
CA ARG A 398 3.81 1.33 -17.09
C ARG A 398 5.25 1.14 -17.54
N LEU A 399 5.74 -0.10 -17.56
CA LEU A 399 7.10 -0.41 -18.02
C LEU A 399 7.28 -0.02 -19.49
N GLY A 400 6.30 -0.31 -20.35
CA GLY A 400 6.32 0.11 -21.76
C GLY A 400 6.39 1.63 -21.92
N THR A 401 5.61 2.38 -21.15
CA THR A 401 5.68 3.85 -21.18
C THR A 401 7.02 4.39 -20.65
N LEU A 402 7.62 3.77 -19.62
CA LEU A 402 8.97 4.13 -19.17
C LEU A 402 10.01 3.93 -20.27
N VAL A 403 9.95 2.80 -20.99
CA VAL A 403 10.86 2.50 -22.11
C VAL A 403 10.77 3.61 -23.16
N VAL A 404 9.54 3.99 -23.56
CA VAL A 404 9.31 5.08 -24.52
C VAL A 404 9.87 6.40 -23.99
N ALA A 405 9.54 6.79 -22.75
CA ALA A 405 9.98 8.05 -22.17
C ALA A 405 11.52 8.17 -22.09
N TYR A 406 12.22 7.10 -21.70
CA TYR A 406 13.68 7.10 -21.66
C TYR A 406 14.29 7.10 -23.06
N MET A 407 13.70 6.37 -24.00
CA MET A 407 14.19 6.33 -25.37
C MET A 407 13.99 7.65 -26.11
N ASP A 408 12.87 8.32 -25.90
CA ASP A 408 12.62 9.65 -26.45
C ASP A 408 13.68 10.65 -25.96
N ALA A 409 13.99 10.65 -24.66
CA ALA A 409 15.04 11.50 -24.09
C ALA A 409 16.42 11.21 -24.73
N ILE A 410 16.81 9.94 -24.85
CA ILE A 410 18.09 9.55 -25.48
C ILE A 410 18.14 10.01 -26.94
N ASN A 411 17.05 9.83 -27.69
CA ASN A 411 16.97 10.16 -29.11
C ASN A 411 16.92 11.68 -29.38
N THR A 412 16.41 12.49 -28.44
CA THR A 412 16.47 13.96 -28.53
C THR A 412 17.82 14.53 -28.07
N GLY A 413 18.70 13.70 -27.53
CA GLY A 413 20.00 14.11 -26.97
C GLY A 413 19.92 14.60 -25.52
N ASP A 414 18.77 14.43 -24.86
CA ASP A 414 18.59 14.70 -23.44
C ASP A 414 19.03 13.50 -22.58
N VAL A 415 19.18 13.74 -21.29
CA VAL A 415 19.51 12.69 -20.32
C VAL A 415 18.20 12.13 -19.73
N PRO A 416 17.99 10.79 -19.73
CA PRO A 416 16.88 10.14 -19.04
C PRO A 416 16.70 10.66 -17.61
N CYS A 417 15.51 11.18 -17.32
CA CYS A 417 15.18 11.75 -16.02
C CYS A 417 14.05 10.95 -15.35
N LEU A 418 14.29 10.46 -14.13
CA LEU A 418 13.32 9.69 -13.35
C LEU A 418 12.04 10.49 -13.07
N GLU A 419 12.19 11.73 -12.61
CA GLU A 419 11.05 12.60 -12.30
C GLU A 419 10.18 12.87 -13.54
N ASN A 420 10.81 13.17 -14.69
CA ASN A 420 10.11 13.43 -15.94
C ASN A 420 9.32 12.20 -16.39
N ALA A 421 9.94 11.01 -16.37
CA ALA A 421 9.27 9.78 -16.76
C ALA A 421 8.04 9.47 -15.88
N VAL A 422 8.14 9.72 -14.57
CA VAL A 422 7.00 9.59 -13.65
C VAL A 422 5.91 10.63 -13.94
N THR A 423 6.29 11.87 -14.28
CA THR A 423 5.33 12.93 -14.64
C THR A 423 4.62 12.61 -15.96
N THR A 424 5.32 12.11 -16.98
CA THR A 424 4.72 11.65 -18.25
C THR A 424 3.72 10.52 -18.01
N LEU A 425 4.08 9.54 -17.18
CA LEU A 425 3.18 8.46 -16.78
C LEU A 425 1.95 9.00 -16.05
N ALA A 426 2.12 9.92 -15.09
CA ALA A 426 1.03 10.52 -14.33
C ALA A 426 0.05 11.25 -15.26
N GLN A 427 0.55 12.02 -16.23
CA GLN A 427 -0.30 12.70 -17.21
C GLN A 427 -1.17 11.73 -18.01
N LEU A 428 -0.58 10.65 -18.53
CA LEU A 428 -1.30 9.66 -19.34
C LEU A 428 -2.34 8.89 -18.51
N GLU A 429 -1.96 8.41 -17.32
CA GLU A 429 -2.86 7.63 -16.48
C GLU A 429 -3.95 8.48 -15.84
N ASN A 430 -3.63 9.69 -15.36
CA ASN A 430 -4.63 10.57 -14.77
C ASN A 430 -5.65 11.02 -15.81
N SER A 431 -5.23 11.32 -17.05
CA SER A 431 -6.15 11.61 -18.15
C SER A 431 -7.10 10.44 -18.43
N ALA A 432 -6.56 9.21 -18.52
CA ALA A 432 -7.38 8.00 -18.69
C ALA A 432 -8.31 7.75 -17.49
N ALA A 433 -7.86 8.05 -16.26
CA ALA A 433 -8.66 7.92 -15.05
C ALA A 433 -9.83 8.92 -15.03
N VAL A 434 -9.61 10.18 -15.46
CA VAL A 434 -10.68 11.18 -15.62
C VAL A 434 -11.73 10.66 -16.60
N GLN A 435 -11.32 10.18 -17.76
CA GLN A 435 -12.24 9.67 -18.77
C GLN A 435 -13.04 8.47 -18.24
N LYS A 436 -12.36 7.49 -17.63
CA LYS A 436 -12.99 6.29 -17.04
C LYS A 436 -14.02 6.66 -15.98
N ALA A 437 -13.68 7.59 -15.07
CA ALA A 437 -14.59 8.06 -14.03
C ALA A 437 -15.80 8.82 -14.62
N ALA A 438 -15.56 9.67 -15.62
CA ALA A 438 -16.62 10.42 -16.29
C ALA A 438 -17.58 9.49 -17.03
N ASP A 439 -17.09 8.46 -17.70
CA ASP A 439 -17.93 7.50 -18.43
C ASP A 439 -18.77 6.64 -17.46
N LEU A 440 -18.15 6.17 -16.38
CA LEU A 440 -18.86 5.46 -15.31
C LEU A 440 -19.98 6.31 -14.70
N TYR A 441 -19.73 7.60 -14.48
CA TYR A 441 -20.77 8.53 -14.01
C TYR A 441 -21.95 8.61 -14.98
N SER A 442 -21.66 8.82 -16.27
CA SER A 442 -22.69 8.89 -17.32
C SER A 442 -23.53 7.62 -17.41
N GLU A 443 -22.86 6.46 -17.39
CA GLU A 443 -23.52 5.16 -17.48
C GLU A 443 -24.42 4.92 -16.26
N GLN A 444 -23.92 5.15 -15.05
CA GLN A 444 -24.73 4.93 -13.84
C GLN A 444 -25.88 5.92 -13.70
N MET A 445 -25.71 7.18 -14.11
CA MET A 445 -26.80 8.15 -14.15
C MET A 445 -27.90 7.71 -15.12
N ALA A 446 -27.52 7.30 -16.34
CA ALA A 446 -28.48 6.85 -17.35
C ALA A 446 -29.21 5.57 -16.95
N GLN A 447 -28.54 4.63 -16.28
CA GLN A 447 -29.14 3.37 -15.83
C GLN A 447 -30.08 3.53 -14.64
N ARG A 448 -29.80 4.47 -13.73
CA ARG A 448 -30.58 4.63 -12.49
C ARG A 448 -31.71 5.63 -12.59
N LEU A 449 -31.62 6.60 -13.51
CA LEU A 449 -32.64 7.62 -13.67
C LEU A 449 -33.75 7.16 -14.61
N SER A 450 -34.99 7.31 -14.16
CA SER A 450 -36.18 7.23 -15.01
C SER A 450 -36.75 8.64 -15.12
N LEU A 451 -36.59 9.28 -16.27
CA LEU A 451 -37.11 10.64 -16.50
C LEU A 451 -38.58 10.61 -16.97
N PRO A 452 -39.43 11.56 -16.52
CA PRO A 452 -39.15 12.55 -15.49
C PRO A 452 -39.10 11.96 -14.06
N THR A 453 -38.24 12.52 -13.21
CA THR A 453 -38.22 12.23 -11.77
C THR A 453 -39.39 12.92 -11.08
N ASP A 454 -39.83 12.42 -9.92
CA ASP A 454 -40.93 13.05 -9.16
C ASP A 454 -40.51 14.41 -8.59
N THR A 455 -39.26 14.49 -8.11
CA THR A 455 -38.68 15.71 -7.55
C THR A 455 -37.26 15.92 -8.08
N LEU A 456 -36.75 17.15 -7.95
CA LEU A 456 -35.34 17.41 -8.22
C LEU A 456 -34.44 16.67 -7.23
N LEU A 457 -34.90 16.45 -5.99
CA LEU A 457 -34.15 15.75 -4.95
C LEU A 457 -33.80 14.32 -5.35
N GLU A 458 -34.74 13.58 -5.93
CA GLU A 458 -34.51 12.23 -6.45
C GLU A 458 -33.32 12.19 -7.45
N LEU A 459 -33.28 13.15 -8.38
CA LEU A 459 -32.17 13.28 -9.34
C LEU A 459 -30.84 13.61 -8.62
N LEU A 460 -30.88 14.53 -7.66
CA LEU A 460 -29.69 14.95 -6.92
C LEU A 460 -29.11 13.84 -6.03
N GLU A 461 -29.97 12.99 -5.43
CA GLU A 461 -29.54 11.84 -4.64
C GLU A 461 -28.83 10.79 -5.51
N VAL A 462 -29.39 10.48 -6.68
CA VAL A 462 -28.74 9.58 -7.65
C VAL A 462 -27.42 10.16 -8.14
N HIS A 463 -27.39 11.46 -8.45
CA HIS A 463 -26.17 12.18 -8.82
C HIS A 463 -25.08 12.07 -7.75
N ALA A 464 -25.39 12.35 -6.49
CA ALA A 464 -24.43 12.29 -5.40
C ALA A 464 -23.82 10.88 -5.25
N ALA A 465 -24.65 9.83 -5.36
CA ALA A 465 -24.19 8.46 -5.31
C ALA A 465 -23.31 8.07 -6.52
N CYS A 466 -23.64 8.54 -7.72
CA CYS A 466 -22.85 8.30 -8.93
C CYS A 466 -21.53 9.08 -8.91
N GLU A 467 -21.55 10.33 -8.44
CA GLU A 467 -20.37 11.19 -8.30
C GLU A 467 -19.37 10.59 -7.30
N SER A 468 -19.83 10.18 -6.12
CA SER A 468 -18.96 9.54 -5.11
C SER A 468 -18.25 8.30 -5.67
N LYS A 469 -18.96 7.47 -6.47
CA LYS A 469 -18.36 6.31 -7.14
C LYS A 469 -17.36 6.70 -8.23
N ALA A 470 -17.66 7.74 -9.02
CA ALA A 470 -16.76 8.23 -10.05
C ALA A 470 -15.46 8.78 -9.46
N ILE A 471 -15.55 9.58 -8.39
CA ILE A 471 -14.38 10.10 -7.66
C ILE A 471 -13.57 8.94 -7.08
N ALA A 472 -14.21 7.93 -6.48
CA ALA A 472 -13.51 6.76 -5.93
C ALA A 472 -12.70 6.01 -7.01
N VAL A 473 -13.27 5.80 -8.20
CA VAL A 473 -12.58 5.16 -9.34
C VAL A 473 -11.44 6.03 -9.87
N PHE A 474 -11.62 7.35 -9.93
CA PHE A 474 -10.54 8.26 -10.27
C PHE A 474 -9.40 8.18 -9.23
N MET A 475 -9.71 8.19 -7.94
CA MET A 475 -8.72 8.13 -6.87
C MET A 475 -7.91 6.83 -6.89
N GLU A 476 -8.54 5.71 -7.27
CA GLU A 476 -7.90 4.40 -7.43
C GLU A 476 -6.92 4.34 -8.61
N HIS A 477 -7.25 5.01 -9.72
CA HIS A 477 -6.46 4.92 -10.96
C HIS A 477 -5.54 6.13 -11.23
N SER A 478 -5.65 7.19 -10.44
CA SER A 478 -4.78 8.37 -10.55
C SER A 478 -3.60 8.28 -9.58
N PHE A 479 -2.50 8.96 -9.91
CA PHE A 479 -1.37 9.17 -9.02
C PHE A 479 -0.60 10.45 -9.38
N LYS A 480 0.16 11.01 -8.42
CA LYS A 480 0.96 12.23 -8.61
C LYS A 480 0.16 13.39 -9.26
N ASP A 481 -1.08 13.61 -8.81
CA ASP A 481 -1.90 14.77 -9.17
C ASP A 481 -1.71 15.89 -8.13
N ASP A 482 -0.45 16.32 -7.94
CA ASP A 482 -0.06 17.21 -6.83
C ASP A 482 -0.76 18.58 -6.89
N THR A 483 -1.04 19.08 -8.09
CA THR A 483 -1.76 20.35 -8.34
C THR A 483 -3.28 20.19 -8.40
N GLN A 484 -3.77 18.95 -8.29
CA GLN A 484 -5.18 18.55 -8.40
C GLN A 484 -5.83 19.00 -9.72
N GLU A 485 -5.05 19.10 -10.79
CA GLU A 485 -5.53 19.55 -12.09
C GLU A 485 -6.51 18.55 -12.70
N PHE A 486 -6.18 17.25 -12.62
CA PHE A 486 -7.04 16.19 -13.16
C PHE A 486 -8.29 16.00 -12.30
N GLN A 487 -8.16 16.10 -10.98
CA GLN A 487 -9.31 16.08 -10.08
C GLN A 487 -10.28 17.25 -10.36
N LYS A 488 -9.77 18.47 -10.55
CA LYS A 488 -10.60 19.64 -10.94
C LYS A 488 -11.29 19.41 -12.28
N MET A 489 -10.56 18.87 -13.26
CA MET A 489 -11.11 18.53 -14.58
C MET A 489 -12.27 17.53 -14.46
N LEU A 490 -12.12 16.48 -13.65
CA LEU A 490 -13.20 15.52 -13.41
C LEU A 490 -14.44 16.17 -12.78
N VAL A 491 -14.25 17.00 -11.75
CA VAL A 491 -15.34 17.71 -11.08
C VAL A 491 -16.09 18.62 -12.05
N GLU A 492 -15.38 19.33 -12.94
CA GLU A 492 -16.00 20.16 -13.97
C GLU A 492 -16.80 19.33 -14.99
N ILE A 493 -16.25 18.20 -15.44
CA ILE A 493 -16.96 17.28 -16.36
C ILE A 493 -18.23 16.73 -15.70
N ILE A 494 -18.16 16.28 -14.44
CA ILE A 494 -19.32 15.76 -13.71
C ILE A 494 -20.37 16.85 -13.53
N LYS A 495 -19.96 18.08 -13.19
CA LYS A 495 -20.86 19.23 -13.08
C LYS A 495 -21.60 19.50 -14.39
N ASN A 496 -20.89 19.55 -15.51
CA ASN A 496 -21.50 19.78 -16.83
C ASN A 496 -22.47 18.65 -17.21
N LYS A 497 -22.10 17.38 -16.93
CA LYS A 497 -22.98 16.23 -17.17
C LYS A 497 -24.23 16.27 -16.28
N LYS A 498 -24.11 16.67 -15.01
CA LYS A 498 -25.25 16.89 -14.10
C LYS A 498 -26.21 17.93 -14.66
N GLU A 499 -25.70 19.09 -15.09
CA GLU A 499 -26.53 20.14 -15.70
C GLU A 499 -27.30 19.62 -16.93
N GLY A 500 -26.65 18.78 -17.75
CA GLY A 500 -27.31 18.08 -18.86
C GLY A 500 -28.47 17.18 -18.42
N PHE A 501 -28.29 16.36 -17.38
CA PHE A 501 -29.37 15.52 -16.84
C PHE A 501 -30.52 16.33 -16.23
N VAL A 502 -30.22 17.45 -15.55
CA VAL A 502 -31.26 18.34 -15.02
C VAL A 502 -32.10 18.90 -16.16
N LEU A 503 -31.47 19.38 -17.25
CA LEU A 503 -32.20 19.92 -18.39
C LEU A 503 -33.09 18.85 -19.06
N GLN A 504 -32.55 17.64 -19.27
CA GLN A 504 -33.33 16.52 -19.82
C GLN A 504 -34.53 16.17 -18.93
N ASN A 505 -34.37 16.23 -17.61
CA ASN A 505 -35.46 15.99 -16.67
C ASN A 505 -36.55 17.07 -16.76
N GLU A 506 -36.15 18.34 -16.84
CA GLU A 506 -37.08 19.46 -17.03
C GLU A 506 -37.86 19.33 -18.35
N GLU A 507 -37.18 19.00 -19.45
CA GLU A 507 -37.80 18.79 -20.76
C GLU A 507 -38.78 17.61 -20.74
N ALA A 508 -38.37 16.47 -20.17
CA ALA A 508 -39.23 15.29 -20.03
C ALA A 508 -40.47 15.58 -19.17
N SER A 509 -40.29 16.31 -18.07
CA SER A 509 -41.38 16.72 -17.18
C SER A 509 -42.34 17.67 -17.89
N ALA A 510 -41.83 18.70 -18.57
CA ALA A 510 -42.65 19.66 -19.28
C ALA A 510 -43.48 18.99 -20.39
N LYS A 511 -42.86 18.10 -21.17
CA LYS A 511 -43.52 17.35 -22.22
C LYS A 511 -44.63 16.45 -21.66
N TYR A 512 -44.32 15.65 -20.64
CA TYR A 512 -45.31 14.76 -20.02
C TYR A 512 -46.47 15.52 -19.39
N CYS A 513 -46.20 16.63 -18.70
CA CYS A 513 -47.23 17.48 -18.11
C CYS A 513 -48.14 18.10 -19.18
N GLN A 514 -47.57 18.57 -20.29
CA GLN A 514 -48.33 19.15 -21.39
C GLN A 514 -49.25 18.11 -22.02
N GLU A 515 -48.73 16.91 -22.33
CA GLU A 515 -49.52 15.80 -22.88
C GLU A 515 -50.69 15.41 -21.97
N LYS A 516 -50.47 15.39 -20.65
CA LYS A 516 -51.52 15.09 -19.67
C LYS A 516 -52.55 16.21 -19.53
N LEU A 517 -52.14 17.48 -19.60
CA LEU A 517 -53.06 18.61 -19.59
C LEU A 517 -53.89 18.67 -20.87
N ASP A 518 -53.30 18.39 -22.02
CA ASP A 518 -54.01 18.33 -23.30
C ASP A 518 -55.10 17.25 -23.25
N GLN A 519 -54.78 16.07 -22.71
CA GLN A 519 -55.75 14.98 -22.48
C GLN A 519 -56.87 15.38 -21.50
N LEU A 520 -56.53 15.96 -20.34
CA LEU A 520 -57.52 16.32 -19.31
C LEU A 520 -58.39 17.52 -19.73
N SER A 521 -57.88 18.40 -20.59
CA SER A 521 -58.57 19.61 -21.04
C SER A 521 -59.47 19.40 -22.25
N GLU A 522 -59.41 18.25 -22.92
CA GLU A 522 -60.17 17.93 -24.12
C GLU A 522 -61.67 18.21 -23.93
N THR A 523 -62.29 17.62 -22.90
CA THR A 523 -63.72 17.83 -22.60
C THR A 523 -64.04 19.29 -22.28
N LEU A 524 -63.15 19.99 -21.57
CA LEU A 524 -63.35 21.41 -21.26
C LEU A 524 -63.32 22.26 -22.53
N VAL A 525 -62.36 22.02 -23.42
CA VAL A 525 -62.20 22.71 -24.71
C VAL A 525 -63.38 22.44 -25.64
N GLU A 526 -63.87 21.21 -25.70
CA GLU A 526 -65.07 20.84 -26.44
C GLU A 526 -66.30 21.57 -25.92
N CYS A 527 -66.53 21.59 -24.60
CA CYS A 527 -67.64 22.30 -23.99
C CYS A 527 -67.60 23.81 -24.24
N ILE A 528 -66.40 24.43 -24.23
CA ILE A 528 -66.21 25.85 -24.57
C ILE A 528 -66.61 26.08 -26.03
N SER A 529 -66.10 25.24 -26.93
CA SER A 529 -66.25 25.38 -28.37
C SER A 529 -67.70 25.12 -28.83
N ALA A 530 -68.40 24.20 -28.17
CA ALA A 530 -69.83 23.92 -28.35
C ALA A 530 -70.75 24.99 -27.73
N GLY A 531 -70.18 26.00 -27.06
CA GLY A 531 -70.96 27.08 -26.43
C GLY A 531 -71.77 26.64 -25.22
N MET A 532 -71.44 25.50 -24.58
CA MET A 532 -72.20 24.94 -23.45
C MET A 532 -72.21 25.85 -22.21
N PHE A 533 -71.25 26.76 -22.11
CA PHE A 533 -71.15 27.73 -21.03
C PHE A 533 -71.82 29.08 -21.35
N SER A 534 -72.40 29.26 -22.54
CA SER A 534 -73.12 30.48 -22.94
C SER A 534 -74.60 30.44 -22.55
N VAL A 535 -74.86 30.06 -21.29
CA VAL A 535 -76.19 29.95 -20.67
C VAL A 535 -76.23 30.75 -19.36
N PRO A 536 -77.40 31.14 -18.84
CA PRO A 536 -77.50 31.77 -17.52
C PRO A 536 -76.89 30.88 -16.43
N GLY A 537 -75.91 31.39 -15.68
CA GLY A 537 -75.11 30.64 -14.69
C GLY A 537 -73.95 29.83 -15.29
N GLY A 538 -73.65 29.98 -16.59
CA GLY A 538 -72.63 29.24 -17.31
C GLY A 538 -71.19 29.49 -16.83
N HIS A 539 -70.90 30.65 -16.23
CA HIS A 539 -69.59 30.93 -15.64
C HIS A 539 -69.31 30.06 -14.41
N GLU A 540 -70.34 29.75 -13.60
CA GLU A 540 -70.21 28.86 -12.45
C GLU A 540 -69.95 27.40 -12.90
N LEU A 541 -70.62 26.98 -13.98
CA LEU A 541 -70.39 25.67 -14.60
C LEU A 541 -68.96 25.55 -15.15
N TYR A 542 -68.47 26.60 -15.83
CA TYR A 542 -67.09 26.66 -16.32
C TYR A 542 -66.08 26.57 -15.16
N ARG A 543 -66.29 27.34 -14.08
CA ARG A 543 -65.38 27.33 -12.93
C ARG A 543 -65.30 25.94 -12.29
N ARG A 544 -66.43 25.24 -12.13
CA ARG A 544 -66.43 23.87 -11.60
C ARG A 544 -65.71 22.89 -12.52
N ALA A 545 -65.90 23.01 -13.84
CA ALA A 545 -65.19 22.16 -14.81
C ALA A 545 -63.67 22.40 -14.77
N LYS A 546 -63.25 23.67 -14.70
CA LYS A 546 -61.84 24.06 -14.54
C LYS A 546 -61.24 23.55 -13.21
N GLN A 547 -61.95 23.70 -12.09
CA GLN A 547 -61.51 23.18 -10.79
C GLN A 547 -61.39 21.66 -10.77
N ARG A 548 -62.30 20.96 -11.46
CA ARG A 548 -62.23 19.50 -11.59
C ARG A 548 -61.00 19.08 -12.40
N LEU A 549 -60.70 19.77 -13.49
CA LEU A 549 -59.49 19.56 -14.27
C LEU A 549 -58.22 19.79 -13.44
N GLU A 550 -58.16 20.89 -12.67
CA GLU A 550 -57.04 21.17 -11.76
C GLU A 550 -56.87 20.02 -10.75
N TRP A 551 -57.98 19.53 -10.18
CA TRP A 551 -57.97 18.40 -9.26
C TRP A 551 -57.48 17.10 -9.92
N ASP A 552 -57.99 16.77 -11.12
CA ASP A 552 -57.58 15.59 -11.87
C ASP A 552 -56.08 15.67 -12.24
N TYR A 553 -55.58 16.85 -12.63
CA TYR A 553 -54.17 17.08 -12.91
C TYR A 553 -53.29 16.95 -11.66
N CYS A 554 -53.73 17.45 -10.51
CA CYS A 554 -53.03 17.25 -9.23
C CYS A 554 -52.84 15.76 -8.91
N HIS A 555 -53.76 14.90 -9.34
CA HIS A 555 -53.70 13.45 -9.09
C HIS A 555 -52.90 12.65 -10.13
N VAL A 556 -52.39 13.28 -11.19
CA VAL A 556 -51.46 12.65 -12.13
C VAL A 556 -50.14 12.34 -11.42
N LEU A 557 -49.68 11.09 -11.47
CA LEU A 557 -48.39 10.68 -10.89
C LEU A 557 -47.22 11.04 -11.82
N ARG A 558 -46.04 11.25 -11.24
CA ARG A 558 -44.77 11.46 -11.96
C ARG A 558 -44.78 12.61 -12.97
N LYS A 559 -45.44 13.71 -12.60
CA LYS A 559 -45.44 14.96 -13.39
C LYS A 559 -44.03 15.56 -13.47
N GLY A 560 -43.28 15.45 -12.38
CA GLY A 560 -41.93 15.97 -12.24
C GLY A 560 -41.85 17.48 -12.06
N VAL A 561 -40.63 18.00 -12.16
CA VAL A 561 -40.23 19.33 -11.68
C VAL A 561 -40.90 20.52 -12.39
N GLN A 562 -41.48 20.34 -13.59
CA GLN A 562 -42.16 21.41 -14.33
C GLN A 562 -43.68 21.42 -14.15
N ALA A 563 -44.25 20.55 -13.29
CA ALA A 563 -45.69 20.36 -13.13
C ALA A 563 -46.47 21.67 -12.92
N ASP A 564 -46.04 22.48 -11.95
CA ASP A 564 -46.72 23.72 -11.57
C ASP A 564 -46.57 24.80 -12.64
N LYS A 565 -45.39 24.88 -13.27
CA LYS A 565 -45.09 25.86 -14.31
C LYS A 565 -45.92 25.62 -15.57
N VAL A 566 -46.11 24.36 -15.97
CA VAL A 566 -46.95 23.99 -17.12
C VAL A 566 -48.42 24.27 -16.80
N LEU A 567 -48.91 23.87 -15.61
CA LEU A 567 -50.28 24.16 -15.18
C LEU A 567 -50.54 25.68 -15.16
N GLN A 568 -49.62 26.47 -14.61
CA GLN A 568 -49.76 27.91 -14.53
C GLN A 568 -49.88 28.54 -15.93
N ARG A 569 -49.09 28.07 -16.91
CA ARG A 569 -49.20 28.53 -18.31
C ARG A 569 -50.56 28.20 -18.91
N PHE A 570 -51.06 26.98 -18.68
CA PHE A 570 -52.40 26.59 -19.11
C PHE A 570 -53.48 27.48 -18.49
N LEU A 571 -53.45 27.69 -17.17
CA LEU A 571 -54.42 28.52 -16.47
C LEU A 571 -54.39 29.98 -16.94
N GLN A 572 -53.20 30.52 -17.22
CA GLN A 572 -53.06 31.86 -17.81
C GLN A 572 -53.69 31.96 -19.19
N ALA A 573 -53.53 30.94 -20.05
CA ALA A 573 -54.17 30.89 -21.36
C ALA A 573 -55.70 30.89 -21.27
N GLN A 574 -56.26 30.31 -20.19
CA GLN A 574 -57.71 30.24 -19.96
C GLN A 574 -58.35 31.54 -19.45
N VAL A 575 -57.56 32.52 -18.95
CA VAL A 575 -58.10 33.76 -18.34
C VAL A 575 -58.95 34.57 -19.32
N ALA A 576 -58.53 34.67 -20.59
CA ALA A 576 -59.28 35.41 -21.60
C ALA A 576 -60.63 34.75 -21.90
N THR A 577 -60.63 33.42 -21.99
CA THR A 577 -61.83 32.59 -22.21
C THR A 577 -62.81 32.71 -21.05
N GLU A 578 -62.33 32.60 -19.81
CA GLU A 578 -63.13 32.78 -18.60
C GLU A 578 -63.77 34.16 -18.54
N LYS A 579 -63.01 35.21 -18.89
CA LYS A 579 -63.53 36.59 -18.96
C LYS A 579 -64.63 36.74 -20.02
N SER A 580 -64.48 36.09 -21.18
CA SER A 580 -65.49 36.10 -22.24
C SER A 580 -66.78 35.42 -21.77
N ILE A 581 -66.68 34.22 -21.18
CA ILE A 581 -67.84 33.48 -20.64
C ILE A 581 -68.55 34.31 -19.57
N LEU A 582 -67.80 34.95 -18.67
CA LEU A 582 -68.34 35.83 -17.63
C LEU A 582 -69.11 37.02 -18.21
N GLN A 583 -68.60 37.64 -19.28
CA GLN A 583 -69.29 38.75 -19.96
C GLN A 583 -70.59 38.29 -20.62
N THR A 584 -70.60 37.13 -21.26
CA THR A 584 -71.80 36.54 -21.86
C THR A 584 -72.84 36.14 -20.81
N ASP A 585 -72.43 35.50 -19.72
CA ASP A 585 -73.31 35.12 -18.60
C ASP A 585 -73.95 36.36 -17.94
N LYS A 586 -73.17 37.44 -17.76
CA LYS A 586 -73.67 38.74 -17.27
C LYS A 586 -74.66 39.40 -18.23
N ALA A 587 -74.45 39.29 -19.54
CA ALA A 587 -75.37 39.82 -20.54
C ALA A 587 -76.66 39.00 -20.68
N LEU A 588 -76.63 37.71 -20.33
CA LEU A 588 -77.80 36.81 -20.31
C LEU A 588 -78.60 36.89 -19.00
N THR A 589 -77.96 37.38 -17.94
CA THR A 589 -78.54 37.46 -16.59
C THR A 589 -78.72 38.92 -16.19
N ASP A 590 -79.65 39.64 -16.83
CA ASP A 590 -79.93 41.04 -16.46
C ASP A 590 -80.64 41.12 -15.09
N GLY A 591 -79.90 41.61 -14.09
CA GLY A 591 -80.41 41.89 -12.75
C GLY A 591 -79.34 42.52 -11.86
N GLN A 592 -79.32 43.84 -11.81
CA GLN A 592 -78.41 44.64 -10.97
C GLN A 592 -78.37 44.17 -9.50
N LYS A 593 -77.26 43.53 -9.10
CA LYS A 593 -76.61 43.60 -7.77
C LYS A 593 -75.36 42.69 -7.73
N ALA A 594 -74.22 43.11 -8.26
CA ALA A 594 -72.99 42.29 -8.20
C ALA A 594 -71.67 43.07 -8.22
N ILE A 595 -71.62 44.33 -7.77
CA ILE A 595 -70.36 45.11 -7.75
C ILE A 595 -69.59 44.90 -6.43
N ALA A 596 -70.29 44.54 -5.34
CA ALA A 596 -69.70 44.29 -4.03
C ALA A 596 -69.10 42.88 -3.88
N GLU A 597 -69.77 41.83 -4.40
CA GLU A 597 -69.22 40.46 -4.42
C GLU A 597 -68.02 40.31 -5.36
N GLU A 598 -67.97 41.08 -6.46
CA GLU A 598 -66.87 41.00 -7.42
C GLU A 598 -65.59 41.70 -6.93
N ARG A 599 -65.70 42.80 -6.17
CA ARG A 599 -64.53 43.40 -5.51
C ARG A 599 -63.95 42.49 -4.42
N ALA A 600 -64.81 41.87 -3.60
CA ALA A 600 -64.37 40.91 -2.58
C ALA A 600 -63.72 39.65 -3.20
N ARG A 601 -64.24 39.17 -4.34
CA ARG A 601 -63.63 38.06 -5.10
C ARG A 601 -62.33 38.45 -5.81
N LYS A 602 -62.23 39.69 -6.31
CA LYS A 602 -61.00 40.18 -6.94
C LYS A 602 -59.88 40.36 -5.92
N GLU A 603 -60.18 40.87 -4.72
CA GLU A 603 -59.24 40.89 -3.59
C GLU A 603 -58.88 39.48 -3.09
N ALA A 604 -59.84 38.56 -3.06
CA ALA A 604 -59.56 37.16 -2.70
C ALA A 604 -58.67 36.47 -3.75
N ALA A 605 -58.87 36.75 -5.05
CA ALA A 605 -58.05 36.26 -6.13
C ALA A 605 -56.63 36.86 -6.11
N GLU A 606 -56.50 38.17 -5.85
CA GLU A 606 -55.19 38.83 -5.68
C GLU A 606 -54.45 38.28 -4.45
N LYS A 607 -55.12 38.08 -3.30
CA LYS A 607 -54.51 37.42 -2.13
C LYS A 607 -54.12 35.98 -2.39
N ALA A 608 -54.91 35.22 -3.16
CA ALA A 608 -54.56 33.86 -3.54
C ALA A 608 -53.35 33.84 -4.48
N GLN A 609 -53.28 34.79 -5.42
CA GLN A 609 -52.16 34.94 -6.35
C GLN A 609 -50.87 35.37 -5.63
N GLU A 610 -50.96 36.23 -4.63
CA GLU A 610 -49.83 36.62 -3.79
C GLU A 610 -49.33 35.44 -2.94
N ARG A 611 -50.24 34.65 -2.36
CA ARG A 611 -49.89 33.40 -1.64
C ARG A 611 -49.19 32.40 -2.54
N LEU A 612 -49.68 32.19 -3.75
CA LEU A 612 -49.08 31.30 -4.75
C LEU A 612 -47.68 31.79 -5.17
N LYS A 613 -47.51 33.10 -5.34
CA LYS A 613 -46.18 33.71 -5.57
C LYS A 613 -45.23 33.45 -4.42
N GLN A 614 -45.73 33.51 -3.19
CA GLN A 614 -44.95 33.33 -1.99
C GLN A 614 -44.58 31.85 -1.76
N GLU A 615 -45.49 30.92 -2.06
CA GLU A 615 -45.20 29.48 -2.12
C GLU A 615 -44.17 29.14 -3.20
N LEU A 616 -44.29 29.73 -4.40
CA LEU A 616 -43.31 29.54 -5.47
C LEU A 616 -41.93 30.09 -5.10
N LEU A 617 -41.88 31.23 -4.41
CA LEU A 617 -40.64 31.80 -3.92
C LEU A 617 -40.01 30.90 -2.85
N ASN A 618 -40.82 30.36 -1.93
CA ASN A 618 -40.37 29.42 -0.91
C ASN A 618 -39.87 28.11 -1.52
N GLN A 619 -40.56 27.56 -2.53
CA GLN A 619 -40.10 26.38 -3.28
C GLN A 619 -38.75 26.65 -3.95
N LYS A 620 -38.59 27.79 -4.65
CA LYS A 620 -37.30 28.18 -5.24
C LYS A 620 -36.19 28.32 -4.21
N LEU A 621 -36.50 28.89 -3.05
CA LEU A 621 -35.53 29.04 -1.97
C LEU A 621 -35.12 27.68 -1.42
N GLN A 622 -36.08 26.78 -1.21
CA GLN A 622 -35.84 25.42 -0.74
C GLN A 622 -35.05 24.60 -1.75
N GLU A 623 -35.32 24.75 -3.05
CA GLU A 623 -34.52 24.14 -4.13
C GLU A 623 -33.08 24.68 -4.13
N GLN A 624 -32.88 25.99 -3.95
CA GLN A 624 -31.54 26.58 -3.83
C GLN A 624 -30.79 26.07 -2.58
N GLU A 625 -31.47 25.97 -1.44
CA GLU A 625 -30.89 25.42 -0.21
C GLU A 625 -30.50 23.95 -0.38
N GLN A 626 -31.34 23.14 -1.03
CA GLN A 626 -31.05 21.74 -1.32
C GLN A 626 -29.89 21.59 -2.31
N GLN A 627 -29.82 22.42 -3.35
CA GLN A 627 -28.68 22.43 -4.27
C GLN A 627 -27.39 22.78 -3.55
N LEU A 628 -27.41 23.79 -2.67
CA LEU A 628 -26.25 24.19 -1.88
C LEU A 628 -25.84 23.09 -0.89
N ALA A 629 -26.80 22.44 -0.24
CA ALA A 629 -26.55 21.34 0.70
C ALA A 629 -25.95 20.12 0.00
N ALA A 630 -26.51 19.71 -1.14
CA ALA A 630 -25.98 18.62 -1.95
C ALA A 630 -24.57 18.92 -2.47
N GLN A 631 -24.33 20.16 -2.92
CA GLN A 631 -23.01 20.61 -3.35
C GLN A 631 -21.99 20.59 -2.19
N LYS A 632 -22.38 21.04 -1.00
CA LYS A 632 -21.53 20.94 0.21
C LYS A 632 -21.22 19.49 0.59
N GLY A 633 -22.20 18.60 0.52
CA GLY A 633 -22.01 17.17 0.80
C GLY A 633 -21.01 16.52 -0.17
N SER A 634 -21.16 16.77 -1.47
CA SER A 634 -20.24 16.32 -2.51
C SER A 634 -18.81 16.84 -2.29
N PHE A 635 -18.65 18.14 -2.03
CA PHE A 635 -17.33 18.71 -1.74
C PHE A 635 -16.69 18.08 -0.49
N GLN A 636 -17.47 17.84 0.56
CA GLN A 636 -16.97 17.22 1.79
C GLN A 636 -16.49 15.79 1.55
N GLU A 637 -17.28 14.98 0.83
CA GLU A 637 -16.91 13.61 0.48
C GLU A 637 -15.61 13.59 -0.36
N ASN A 638 -15.48 14.52 -1.31
CA ASN A 638 -14.28 14.65 -2.14
C ASN A 638 -13.04 15.02 -1.30
N ILE A 639 -13.19 15.95 -0.35
CA ILE A 639 -12.12 16.30 0.61
C ILE A 639 -11.73 15.09 1.45
N ASP A 640 -12.69 14.31 1.94
CA ASP A 640 -12.44 13.15 2.78
C ASP A 640 -11.72 12.02 2.00
N GLN A 641 -12.09 11.80 0.74
CA GLN A 641 -11.41 10.83 -0.14
C GLN A 641 -9.98 11.29 -0.48
N LEU A 642 -9.79 12.57 -0.80
CA LEU A 642 -8.47 13.14 -1.06
C LEU A 642 -7.57 13.06 0.17
N ARG A 643 -8.10 13.39 1.36
CA ARG A 643 -7.37 13.28 2.62
C ARG A 643 -6.88 11.86 2.89
N LYS A 644 -7.76 10.86 2.73
CA LYS A 644 -7.39 9.44 2.87
C LYS A 644 -6.32 9.00 1.86
N LYS A 645 -6.29 9.58 0.66
CA LYS A 645 -5.25 9.31 -0.34
C LYS A 645 -3.92 9.95 0.08
N LEU A 646 -3.93 11.23 0.41
CA LEU A 646 -2.73 11.97 0.84
C LEU A 646 -2.09 11.35 2.10
N GLU A 647 -2.90 10.91 3.06
CA GLU A 647 -2.44 10.21 4.27
C GLU A 647 -1.71 8.91 3.92
N ARG A 648 -2.23 8.11 2.98
CA ARG A 648 -1.56 6.88 2.50
C ARG A 648 -0.24 7.17 1.76
N GLU A 649 -0.23 8.18 0.89
CA GLU A 649 0.98 8.60 0.16
C GLU A 649 2.05 9.15 1.11
N LEU A 650 1.64 9.93 2.12
CA LEU A 650 2.55 10.47 3.14
C LEU A 650 3.12 9.37 4.04
N GLU A 651 2.29 8.41 4.47
CA GLU A 651 2.76 7.23 5.20
C GLU A 651 3.78 6.43 4.39
N TYR A 652 3.54 6.23 3.09
CA TYR A 652 4.46 5.51 2.24
C TYR A 652 5.81 6.25 2.12
N ARG A 653 5.77 7.57 1.83
CA ARG A 653 6.99 8.40 1.75
C ARG A 653 7.80 8.36 3.04
N LEU A 654 7.14 8.45 4.20
CA LEU A 654 7.78 8.34 5.51
C LEU A 654 8.44 6.96 5.71
N ARG A 655 7.78 5.87 5.32
CA ARG A 655 8.37 4.52 5.38
C ARG A 655 9.59 4.39 4.48
N GLU A 656 9.54 4.95 3.27
CA GLU A 656 10.65 4.93 2.32
C GLU A 656 11.85 5.73 2.83
N GLN A 657 11.63 6.95 3.31
CA GLN A 657 12.66 7.79 3.92
C GLN A 657 13.28 7.13 5.15
N ASN A 658 12.47 6.51 6.01
CA ASN A 658 12.95 5.78 7.18
C ASN A 658 13.79 4.55 6.78
N MET A 659 13.36 3.79 5.77
CA MET A 659 14.11 2.66 5.25
C MET A 659 15.46 3.11 4.65
N MET A 660 15.48 4.24 3.92
CA MET A 660 16.71 4.83 3.39
C MET A 660 17.65 5.27 4.52
N LEU A 661 17.12 5.94 5.54
CA LEU A 661 17.87 6.37 6.71
C LEU A 661 18.48 5.17 7.45
N GLU A 662 17.69 4.12 7.68
CA GLU A 662 18.16 2.90 8.33
C GLU A 662 19.29 2.23 7.53
N ARG A 663 19.17 2.15 6.21
CA ARG A 663 20.24 1.63 5.33
C ARG A 663 21.52 2.48 5.41
N LYS A 664 21.39 3.81 5.41
CA LYS A 664 22.54 4.73 5.56
C LYS A 664 23.19 4.58 6.93
N LEU A 665 22.39 4.50 8.00
CA LEU A 665 22.88 4.26 9.37
C LEU A 665 23.61 2.92 9.49
N LYS A 666 23.07 1.84 8.93
CA LYS A 666 23.73 0.52 8.91
C LYS A 666 25.05 0.56 8.15
N THR A 667 25.10 1.28 7.02
CA THR A 667 26.35 1.48 6.27
C THR A 667 27.37 2.27 7.08
N GLN A 668 26.94 3.31 7.78
CA GLN A 668 27.78 4.11 8.67
C GLN A 668 28.29 3.30 9.87
N GLU A 669 27.45 2.46 10.48
CA GLU A 669 27.80 1.57 11.58
C GLU A 669 28.88 0.56 11.16
N VAL A 670 28.72 -0.08 9.99
CA VAL A 670 29.74 -1.00 9.43
C VAL A 670 31.06 -0.25 9.14
N LEU A 671 30.99 0.98 8.62
CA LEU A 671 32.18 1.80 8.38
C LEU A 671 32.89 2.17 9.69
N LEU A 672 32.15 2.60 10.71
CA LEU A 672 32.67 2.94 12.03
C LEU A 672 33.27 1.70 12.72
N GLY A 673 32.58 0.56 12.68
CA GLY A 673 33.08 -0.72 13.18
C GLY A 673 34.43 -1.09 12.57
N LYS A 674 34.54 -1.05 11.23
CA LYS A 674 35.80 -1.31 10.50
C LYS A 674 36.92 -0.30 10.82
N VAL A 675 36.60 0.92 11.25
CA VAL A 675 37.60 1.91 11.70
C VAL A 675 38.07 1.60 13.11
N PHE A 676 37.16 1.23 14.02
CA PHE A 676 37.50 0.81 15.38
C PHE A 676 38.30 -0.49 15.40
N GLU A 677 37.93 -1.46 14.58
CA GLU A 677 38.62 -2.74 14.42
C GLU A 677 40.06 -2.53 13.93
N ARG A 678 40.27 -1.73 12.86
CA ARG A 678 41.61 -1.36 12.40
C ARG A 678 42.45 -0.64 13.46
N ARG A 679 41.83 0.20 14.30
CA ARG A 679 42.53 0.85 15.41
C ARG A 679 42.89 -0.15 16.51
N SER A 680 42.00 -1.09 16.81
CA SER A 680 42.24 -2.17 17.78
C SER A 680 43.37 -3.09 17.33
N GLU A 681 43.37 -3.52 16.07
CA GLU A 681 44.43 -4.35 15.48
C GLU A 681 45.79 -3.64 15.54
N LYS A 682 45.84 -2.36 15.15
CA LYS A 682 47.07 -1.57 15.22
C LYS A 682 47.58 -1.41 16.66
N MET A 683 46.66 -1.21 17.60
CA MET A 683 46.99 -1.09 19.02
C MET A 683 47.45 -2.43 19.61
N ASN A 684 46.85 -3.55 19.21
CA ASN A 684 47.30 -4.89 19.60
C ASN A 684 48.70 -5.21 19.05
N ALA A 685 48.98 -4.85 17.78
CA ALA A 685 50.31 -5.01 17.20
C ALA A 685 51.38 -4.17 17.94
N GLU A 686 51.03 -2.95 18.37
CA GLU A 686 51.90 -2.11 19.21
C GLU A 686 52.08 -2.70 20.63
N ILE A 687 51.03 -3.26 21.24
CA ILE A 687 51.10 -3.97 22.52
C ILE A 687 52.02 -5.19 22.42
N ASP A 688 51.90 -5.99 21.36
CA ASP A 688 52.72 -7.18 21.18
C ASP A 688 54.17 -6.81 20.88
N HIS A 689 54.42 -5.72 20.15
CA HIS A 689 55.76 -5.15 19.99
C HIS A 689 56.35 -4.73 21.35
N LEU A 690 55.59 -4.04 22.20
CA LEU A 690 56.04 -3.62 23.53
C LEU A 690 56.28 -4.83 24.46
N ARG A 691 55.42 -5.85 24.42
CA ARG A 691 55.61 -7.11 25.15
C ARG A 691 56.89 -7.82 24.74
N ASN A 692 57.20 -7.85 23.44
CA ASN A 692 58.45 -8.43 22.93
C ASN A 692 59.69 -7.63 23.37
N ILE A 693 59.60 -6.31 23.47
CA ILE A 693 60.70 -5.48 24.02
C ILE A 693 60.87 -5.78 25.52
N ILE A 694 59.78 -5.84 26.29
CA ILE A 694 59.80 -6.13 27.74
C ILE A 694 60.35 -7.53 28.01
N ALA A 695 59.98 -8.53 27.20
CA ALA A 695 60.49 -9.90 27.29
C ALA A 695 61.97 -10.03 26.89
N GLY A 696 62.54 -9.03 26.20
CA GLY A 696 63.93 -9.00 25.76
C GLY A 696 64.90 -8.25 26.67
N THR A 697 64.43 -7.65 27.78
CA THR A 697 65.28 -6.92 28.73
C THR A 697 65.45 -7.67 30.04
N ASP A 698 66.66 -8.18 30.28
CA ASP A 698 67.11 -8.69 31.57
C ASP A 698 67.22 -7.57 32.63
N SER A 699 67.17 -7.98 33.89
CA SER A 699 66.55 -7.33 35.05
C SER A 699 67.25 -6.12 35.71
N ASP A 700 67.86 -5.17 35.00
CA ASP A 700 68.65 -4.11 35.70
C ASP A 700 68.32 -2.63 35.43
N ASP A 701 67.32 -2.27 34.61
CA ASP A 701 66.91 -0.85 34.51
C ASP A 701 65.39 -0.66 34.73
N THR A 702 64.98 -0.56 35.99
CA THR A 702 63.58 -0.30 36.38
C THR A 702 63.10 1.11 35.98
N HIS A 703 64.01 2.05 35.70
CA HIS A 703 63.69 3.46 35.45
C HIS A 703 63.17 3.74 34.03
N TRP A 704 63.62 3.00 33.00
CA TRP A 704 63.13 3.20 31.62
C TRP A 704 61.77 2.52 31.40
N VAL A 705 61.51 1.38 32.05
CA VAL A 705 60.22 0.66 31.98
C VAL A 705 59.08 1.52 32.55
N VAL A 706 59.30 2.19 33.68
CA VAL A 706 58.32 3.13 34.26
C VAL A 706 58.07 4.31 33.32
N LYS A 707 59.13 4.86 32.70
CA LYS A 707 59.00 5.96 31.74
C LYS A 707 58.29 5.56 30.45
N ALA A 708 58.50 4.33 29.97
CA ALA A 708 57.80 3.75 28.83
C ALA A 708 56.32 3.49 29.14
N PHE A 709 56.02 2.98 30.34
CA PHE A 709 54.64 2.75 30.79
C PHE A 709 53.87 4.06 30.99
N VAL A 710 54.49 5.07 31.59
CA VAL A 710 53.90 6.41 31.73
C VAL A 710 53.65 7.06 30.37
N ASN A 711 54.59 6.95 29.42
CA ASN A 711 54.37 7.44 28.05
C ASN A 711 53.27 6.67 27.30
N PHE A 712 53.14 5.36 27.53
CA PHE A 712 52.06 4.54 27.00
C PHE A 712 50.70 4.97 27.55
N VAL A 713 50.58 5.18 28.87
CA VAL A 713 49.36 5.67 29.52
C VAL A 713 49.01 7.09 29.06
N ILE A 714 49.99 8.00 28.95
CA ILE A 714 49.77 9.37 28.43
C ILE A 714 49.28 9.34 26.98
N ARG A 715 49.80 8.42 26.15
CA ARG A 715 49.34 8.26 24.76
C ARG A 715 47.95 7.65 24.65
N ILE A 716 47.60 6.68 25.50
CA ILE A 716 46.23 6.14 25.61
C ILE A 716 45.26 7.27 26.00
N ILE A 717 45.58 8.07 27.02
CA ILE A 717 44.73 9.19 27.45
C ILE A 717 44.58 10.23 26.34
N SER A 718 45.65 10.54 25.62
CA SER A 718 45.64 11.51 24.50
C SER A 718 44.90 11.00 23.26
N ALA A 719 44.82 9.68 23.07
CA ALA A 719 44.07 9.04 21.98
C ALA A 719 42.58 8.91 22.29
N ILE A 720 42.21 8.78 23.57
CA ILE A 720 40.82 8.74 24.04
C ILE A 720 40.22 10.15 24.14
N PHE A 721 41.01 11.18 24.47
CA PHE A 721 40.56 12.58 24.59
C PHE A 721 41.45 13.55 23.78
N PRO A 722 41.10 13.87 22.52
CA PRO A 722 41.81 14.89 21.75
C PRO A 722 41.50 16.30 22.29
N ARG A 723 42.52 17.14 22.43
CA ARG A 723 42.46 18.52 22.96
C ARG A 723 41.67 19.55 22.10
N ASN A 724 40.88 19.12 21.12
CA ASN A 724 40.01 20.00 20.33
C ASN A 724 38.59 19.41 20.26
N THR A 725 37.84 19.57 21.34
CA THR A 725 36.38 19.63 21.26
C THR A 725 35.95 21.02 21.69
N SER A 726 35.65 21.85 20.71
CA SER A 726 34.99 23.13 20.85
C SER A 726 33.78 22.98 21.79
N THR A 727 33.63 23.95 22.68
CA THR A 727 32.71 24.06 23.81
C THR A 727 31.20 24.06 23.49
N LEU A 728 30.76 23.49 22.37
CA LEU A 728 29.35 23.40 21.99
C LEU A 728 28.75 21.98 22.12
N PHE A 729 29.57 20.95 22.28
CA PHE A 729 29.11 19.54 22.27
C PHE A 729 28.68 19.01 23.66
N VAL A 730 29.00 19.71 24.74
CA VAL A 730 28.80 19.20 26.12
C VAL A 730 27.37 19.43 26.64
N ARG A 731 26.52 20.21 25.97
CA ARG A 731 25.17 20.52 26.49
C ARG A 731 24.05 19.56 26.06
N ASN A 732 24.23 18.76 25.01
CA ASN A 732 23.15 17.91 24.47
C ASN A 732 23.36 16.39 24.59
N THR A 733 24.56 15.93 24.98
CA THR A 733 24.82 14.49 25.12
C THR A 733 24.43 13.93 26.49
N MET A 734 24.16 14.78 27.49
CA MET A 734 23.76 14.32 28.83
C MET A 734 22.32 13.78 28.90
N TYR A 735 21.46 14.09 27.92
CA TYR A 735 20.08 13.59 27.89
C TYR A 735 19.95 12.20 27.24
N VAL A 736 20.86 11.84 26.32
CA VAL A 736 20.85 10.53 25.64
C VAL A 736 21.51 9.45 26.48
N PHE A 737 22.49 9.80 27.32
CA PHE A 737 23.16 8.86 28.21
C PHE A 737 22.36 8.48 29.47
N TRP A 738 21.31 9.24 29.83
CA TRP A 738 20.52 8.96 31.02
C TRP A 738 19.41 7.90 30.81
N LEU A 739 19.11 7.51 29.57
CA LEU A 739 18.03 6.56 29.24
C LEU A 739 18.50 5.14 28.84
N ARG A 740 19.81 4.85 28.85
CA ARG A 740 20.35 3.50 28.60
C ARG A 740 21.41 3.11 29.63
N GLY A 741 21.07 3.23 30.90
CA GLY A 741 21.88 2.68 32.00
C GLY A 741 21.41 1.27 32.33
N PHE A 742 22.17 0.24 31.93
CA PHE A 742 22.30 -0.98 32.76
C PHE A 742 23.51 -1.89 32.43
N PHE A 743 24.31 -1.63 31.38
CA PHE A 743 25.45 -2.52 31.06
C PHE A 743 26.85 -1.90 31.13
N TRP A 744 26.99 -0.57 31.23
CA TRP A 744 28.30 0.10 31.25
C TRP A 744 28.75 0.61 32.62
N GLY A 745 27.83 0.72 33.59
CA GLY A 745 28.16 1.16 34.95
C GLY A 745 29.08 0.19 35.68
N ALA A 746 28.88 -1.12 35.51
CA ALA A 746 29.68 -2.14 36.18
C ALA A 746 31.14 -2.17 35.70
N PHE A 747 31.39 -1.97 34.40
CA PHE A 747 32.75 -2.02 33.84
C PHE A 747 33.59 -0.81 34.25
N PHE A 748 33.00 0.39 34.26
CA PHE A 748 33.68 1.59 34.74
C PHE A 748 33.90 1.59 36.26
N HIS A 749 32.94 1.05 37.03
CA HIS A 749 33.15 0.88 38.47
C HIS A 749 34.24 -0.14 38.77
N PHE A 750 34.33 -1.24 38.01
CA PHE A 750 35.37 -2.24 38.15
C PHE A 750 36.76 -1.69 37.80
N LEU A 751 36.87 -0.96 36.69
CA LEU A 751 38.13 -0.37 36.24
C LEU A 751 38.60 0.74 37.20
N PHE A 752 37.68 1.59 37.68
CA PHE A 752 37.99 2.61 38.68
C PHE A 752 38.40 1.98 40.02
N PHE A 753 37.71 0.93 40.47
CA PHE A 753 38.04 0.21 41.70
C PHE A 753 39.39 -0.51 41.60
N TRP A 754 39.74 -1.04 40.42
CA TRP A 754 41.02 -1.70 40.18
C TRP A 754 42.18 -0.71 40.09
N VAL A 755 41.99 0.43 39.42
CA VAL A 755 42.98 1.51 39.35
C VAL A 755 43.19 2.16 40.72
N CYS A 756 42.12 2.40 41.49
CA CYS A 756 42.23 2.91 42.86
C CYS A 756 42.92 1.91 43.80
N ASN A 757 42.63 0.60 43.70
CA ASN A 757 43.34 -0.41 44.49
C ASN A 757 44.80 -0.54 44.09
N LEU A 758 45.14 -0.44 42.80
CA LEU A 758 46.52 -0.49 42.32
C LEU A 758 47.31 0.74 42.80
N ILE A 759 46.71 1.93 42.78
CA ILE A 759 47.30 3.14 43.34
C ILE A 759 47.47 3.01 44.87
N PHE A 760 46.48 2.44 45.57
CA PHE A 760 46.57 2.20 47.01
C PHE A 760 47.69 1.20 47.36
N TYR A 761 47.85 0.15 46.55
CA TYR A 761 48.90 -0.87 46.73
C TYR A 761 50.29 -0.31 46.46
N ILE A 762 50.44 0.54 45.43
CA ILE A 762 51.69 1.24 45.11
C ILE A 762 52.05 2.26 46.20
N CYS A 763 51.07 2.99 46.74
CA CYS A 763 51.30 3.93 47.85
C CYS A 763 51.66 3.21 49.16
N PHE A 764 51.08 2.04 49.44
CA PHE A 764 51.38 1.26 50.66
C PHE A 764 52.78 0.63 50.61
N TYR A 765 53.25 0.23 49.41
CA TYR A 765 54.58 -0.36 49.22
C TYR A 765 55.73 0.66 49.25
N TYR A 766 55.43 1.96 49.10
CA TYR A 766 56.43 3.05 49.14
C TYR A 766 56.52 3.77 50.51
N TYR A 767 55.61 3.49 51.44
CA TYR A 767 55.54 4.14 52.77
C TYR A 767 55.65 3.18 53.97
N SER A 768 55.98 1.91 53.74
CA SER A 768 56.56 0.96 54.72
C SER A 768 57.96 0.56 54.26
#